data_AF-A0AAU2X0N7-F1
#
_entry.id   AF-A0AAU2X0N7-F1
#
_cell.length_a   1.000
_cell.length_b   1.000
_cell.length_c   1.000
_cell.angle_alpha   90.00
_cell.angle_beta   90.00
_cell.angle_gamma   90.00
#
_symmetry.space_group_name_H-M   'P 1'
#
loop_
_entity.id
_entity.type
_entity.pdbx_description
1 polymer ?
#
loop_
_entity_poly.entity_id
_entity_poly.type
_entity_poly.pdbx_seq_one_letter_code
_entity_poly.pdbx_strand_id
1 'polypeptide(L)'
;MATVEITHTRAEGTLLTGSSKGDGVFDIVRHHGFRPSRTLGCLYIRQSRDREAKKWLIDGAADALRAAGHEVTVTIDEDTRRTFADAEADRTVRAEDRACRFGERADKASGASEARFAAADRISQARPFGQPILVGHHSERRARRDQARVEANMHAGVEELRRAKYWTDRAGAAEAYEEHRKDPQRTRRRLKRLGAELRQQQRYHVKALEEGWSSVDRHAREIQDLTEQIAYWEQIVAKAEADGVKMWSAEDFAGGDFVYYLGSWREVARVNPQTLSVAWNLRLAPQRVVTLADATFHGSAGTHLADYTQVGGRCPGDAMRAFLADGKVPGLKSAREASEAAPAAELREARRAKSGRRSDPSIPKRVRVDCQWKGTEATLTWLNGRGQPHPGHPPVAIAAEPGTVYAESVWSESLRAQVSALLAKRGYAYRGSWTGSPASGIVCAIAPLPEAAPHAPAEQPTPKAAVRQVDGQGQADECEAPVDHETATPDAAEKLAPTCDFSENTRNLSDRSRVGHSDYPLNPSQAQERAMTATTPEDTTPAPDKAAPTKKSAAKRTPRGTKTATPTPKADKPPAKRAPRAKKSAAAAPADAAATEAPAAAEPPAERSSAHAEKTVQRMVPTDRIDRDPAQPREIFDEAGMAGLIKSMRKLGQLQPITVRYVPETKRYILVMGERRWRAAKSIGLARMSALVLHGVPDGSRETLAKAVAENVGRVDMTPIEEAKAFQRLVNKEYTVDEVAEIVGKSVAYVGWRIDLLKLCDSAREALAKGHLPVGLAWYVSLLNADNQMRFLVRHARGEFKSTRDAEAFAQAARDEERRMQEQGSFFVLAEDTPAADGKAKQDVLPGSLDMPVEERERIVVERAKVVRKIERLGDAGAILADLAAMKPEELALLLAGTPGGVGAHRMRVEHLRDVALAAAKTLRSAQAIASVRGSGIQINPEALAEGPTSAPATEATAEAQVA
;
A
#
# COMPACT_ATOMS: atom_id res chain seq x y z
N MET A 1 15.24 -40.47 -32.88
CA MET A 1 15.37 -39.02 -33.12
C MET A 1 14.06 -38.57 -33.75
N ALA A 2 13.64 -37.32 -33.54
CA ALA A 2 12.42 -36.78 -34.13
C ALA A 2 12.77 -35.52 -34.92
N THR A 3 12.26 -35.42 -36.15
CA THR A 3 12.32 -34.21 -36.98
C THR A 3 11.28 -33.23 -36.46
N VAL A 4 11.76 -32.06 -36.02
CA VAL A 4 10.96 -31.04 -35.36
C VAL A 4 11.04 -29.76 -36.19
N GLU A 5 9.89 -29.14 -36.42
CA GLU A 5 9.82 -27.84 -37.08
C GLU A 5 9.32 -26.80 -36.08
N ILE A 6 10.00 -25.65 -36.01
CA ILE A 6 9.58 -24.49 -35.23
C ILE A 6 9.21 -23.37 -36.20
N THR A 7 7.91 -23.18 -36.40
CA THR A 7 7.39 -22.09 -37.23
C THR A 7 7.04 -20.88 -36.36
N HIS A 8 7.22 -19.68 -36.91
CA HIS A 8 6.60 -18.46 -36.38
C HIS A 8 6.04 -17.63 -37.53
N THR A 9 4.74 -17.34 -37.47
CA THR A 9 4.11 -16.23 -38.19
C THR A 9 3.56 -15.24 -37.17
N ARG A 10 3.41 -13.95 -37.51
CA ARG A 10 2.68 -13.01 -36.63
C ARG A 10 1.20 -13.40 -36.52
N ALA A 11 0.62 -13.95 -37.59
CA ALA A 11 -0.79 -14.36 -37.65
C ALA A 11 -1.17 -15.54 -36.73
N GLU A 12 -0.25 -16.49 -36.48
CA GLU A 12 -0.50 -17.69 -35.66
C GLU A 12 0.30 -17.70 -34.36
N GLY A 13 1.50 -17.11 -34.38
CA GLY A 13 2.49 -17.13 -33.32
C GLY A 13 3.54 -18.22 -33.53
N THR A 14 4.37 -18.50 -32.51
CA THR A 14 5.36 -19.56 -32.54
C THR A 14 4.73 -20.91 -32.19
N LEU A 15 4.76 -21.83 -33.15
CA LEU A 15 4.32 -23.22 -33.03
C LEU A 15 5.55 -24.15 -33.14
N LEU A 16 5.39 -25.39 -32.67
CA LEU A 16 6.38 -26.45 -32.83
C LEU A 16 5.66 -27.76 -33.14
N THR A 17 5.89 -28.26 -34.35
CA THR A 17 5.31 -29.43 -34.99
C THR A 17 6.33 -30.59 -35.03
N GLY A 18 5.88 -31.79 -35.42
CA GLY A 18 6.74 -33.00 -35.46
C GLY A 18 7.01 -33.70 -34.12
N SER A 19 6.65 -33.10 -32.98
CA SER A 19 6.85 -33.72 -31.65
C SER A 19 5.66 -34.57 -31.19
N SER A 20 5.92 -35.83 -30.80
CA SER A 20 4.94 -36.75 -30.22
C SER A 20 5.08 -36.87 -28.68
N LYS A 21 4.13 -37.55 -28.04
CA LYS A 21 4.06 -37.73 -26.59
C LYS A 21 4.94 -38.90 -26.10
N GLY A 22 6.24 -38.73 -26.21
CA GLY A 22 7.25 -39.66 -25.70
C GLY A 22 8.69 -39.24 -26.00
N ASP A 23 8.87 -38.46 -27.07
CA ASP A 23 10.13 -38.23 -27.77
C ASP A 23 11.15 -37.32 -27.05
N GLY A 24 10.98 -37.03 -25.76
CA GLY A 24 11.85 -36.14 -24.98
C GLY A 24 11.74 -34.64 -25.31
N VAL A 25 11.39 -34.27 -26.55
CA VAL A 25 11.29 -32.89 -27.08
C VAL A 25 10.67 -31.91 -26.08
N PHE A 26 9.50 -32.24 -25.51
CA PHE A 26 8.81 -31.35 -24.58
C PHE A 26 9.61 -31.07 -23.30
N ASP A 27 10.34 -32.04 -22.77
CA ASP A 27 11.10 -31.85 -21.53
C ASP A 27 12.36 -30.99 -21.71
N ILE A 28 12.80 -30.83 -22.97
CA ILE A 28 13.77 -29.83 -23.39
C ILE A 28 13.07 -28.46 -23.52
N VAL A 29 12.13 -28.32 -24.47
CA VAL A 29 11.57 -26.99 -24.84
C VAL A 29 10.66 -26.36 -23.79
N ARG A 30 10.17 -27.11 -22.79
CA ARG A 30 9.39 -26.55 -21.66
C ARG A 30 10.15 -25.47 -20.90
N HIS A 31 11.49 -25.52 -20.89
CA HIS A 31 12.34 -24.52 -20.25
C HIS A 31 12.38 -23.23 -21.08
N HIS A 32 12.36 -23.34 -22.40
CA HIS A 32 12.27 -22.26 -23.40
C HIS A 32 10.81 -21.75 -23.59
N GLY A 33 9.94 -21.97 -22.61
CA GLY A 33 8.60 -21.39 -22.55
C GLY A 33 7.50 -22.11 -23.35
N PHE A 34 7.84 -23.10 -24.19
CA PHE A 34 6.86 -23.87 -24.95
C PHE A 34 5.89 -24.66 -24.05
N ARG A 35 4.63 -24.76 -24.44
CA ARG A 35 3.57 -25.48 -23.72
C ARG A 35 2.73 -26.32 -24.68
N PRO A 36 2.15 -27.46 -24.25
CA PRO A 36 1.28 -28.25 -25.10
C PRO A 36 -0.09 -27.60 -25.25
N SER A 37 -0.59 -27.49 -26.48
CA SER A 37 -1.97 -27.12 -26.77
C SER A 37 -2.80 -28.37 -27.04
N ARG A 38 -3.94 -28.51 -26.37
CA ARG A 38 -4.93 -29.56 -26.71
C ARG A 38 -5.78 -29.19 -27.93
N THR A 39 -5.81 -27.91 -28.31
CA THR A 39 -6.63 -27.39 -29.41
C THR A 39 -5.86 -27.34 -30.73
N LEU A 40 -4.54 -27.12 -30.68
CA LEU A 40 -3.68 -27.04 -31.87
C LEU A 40 -2.91 -28.35 -32.13
N GLY A 41 -3.02 -29.35 -31.23
CA GLY A 41 -2.23 -30.60 -31.27
C GLY A 41 -0.73 -30.45 -30.96
N CYS A 42 -0.16 -29.27 -31.22
CA CYS A 42 1.27 -28.97 -31.18
C CYS A 42 1.76 -28.35 -29.85
N LEU A 43 3.06 -28.13 -29.74
CA LEU A 43 3.65 -27.26 -28.72
C LEU A 43 3.64 -25.80 -29.22
N TYR A 44 3.48 -24.82 -28.34
CA TYR A 44 3.41 -23.40 -28.71
C TYR A 44 3.97 -22.47 -27.62
N ILE A 45 4.39 -21.26 -28.00
CA ILE A 45 4.76 -20.20 -27.04
C ILE A 45 3.51 -19.40 -26.65
N ARG A 46 3.29 -19.20 -25.34
CA ARG A 46 2.18 -18.36 -24.87
C ARG A 46 2.44 -16.88 -25.19
N GLN A 47 1.43 -16.21 -25.77
CA GLN A 47 1.51 -14.79 -26.18
C GLN A 47 2.65 -14.51 -27.18
N SER A 48 2.74 -15.34 -28.22
CA SER A 48 3.50 -15.09 -29.46
C SER A 48 2.63 -14.59 -30.61
N ARG A 49 1.34 -14.98 -30.67
CA ARG A 49 0.39 -14.53 -31.70
C ARG A 49 0.19 -13.02 -31.62
N ASP A 50 0.03 -12.37 -32.77
CA ASP A 50 -0.08 -10.92 -32.95
C ASP A 50 1.16 -10.14 -32.43
N ARG A 51 2.38 -10.71 -32.52
CA ARG A 51 3.66 -10.12 -32.05
C ARG A 51 4.87 -10.63 -32.83
N GLU A 52 5.99 -9.88 -32.77
CA GLU A 52 7.31 -10.29 -33.28
C GLU A 52 7.78 -11.66 -32.72
N ALA A 53 8.57 -12.36 -33.53
CA ALA A 53 9.29 -13.56 -33.15
C ALA A 53 10.23 -13.30 -31.97
N LYS A 54 10.09 -14.09 -30.89
CA LYS A 54 11.04 -14.07 -29.76
C LYS A 54 12.25 -14.92 -30.12
N LYS A 55 13.07 -14.44 -31.06
CA LYS A 55 14.17 -15.19 -31.68
C LYS A 55 15.03 -15.93 -30.65
N TRP A 56 15.55 -15.22 -29.64
CA TRP A 56 16.30 -15.82 -28.51
C TRP A 56 15.64 -17.00 -27.76
N LEU A 57 14.29 -17.12 -27.75
CA LEU A 57 13.59 -18.31 -27.23
C LEU A 57 13.47 -19.43 -28.26
N ILE A 58 13.30 -19.09 -29.53
CA ILE A 58 13.21 -20.00 -30.67
C ILE A 58 14.60 -20.61 -30.92
N ASP A 59 15.62 -19.77 -31.10
CA ASP A 59 17.00 -20.14 -31.38
C ASP A 59 17.53 -21.03 -30.25
N GLY A 60 17.43 -20.58 -29.00
CA GLY A 60 17.85 -21.35 -27.84
C GLY A 60 17.08 -22.66 -27.65
N ALA A 61 15.81 -22.76 -28.10
CA ALA A 61 15.07 -24.02 -28.10
C ALA A 61 15.53 -24.96 -29.21
N ALA A 62 15.82 -24.42 -30.40
CA ALA A 62 16.33 -25.17 -31.53
C ALA A 62 17.72 -25.73 -31.23
N ASP A 63 18.61 -24.93 -30.63
CA ASP A 63 19.96 -25.35 -30.26
C ASP A 63 19.94 -26.39 -29.14
N ALA A 64 19.05 -26.25 -28.15
CA ALA A 64 18.86 -27.27 -27.11
C ALA A 64 18.32 -28.60 -27.68
N LEU A 65 17.52 -28.56 -28.75
CA LEU A 65 17.03 -29.75 -29.46
C LEU A 65 18.11 -30.37 -30.37
N ARG A 66 18.86 -29.57 -31.12
CA ARG A 66 20.02 -30.00 -31.93
C ARG A 66 21.08 -30.67 -31.06
N ALA A 67 21.41 -30.08 -29.91
CA ALA A 67 22.33 -30.65 -28.93
C ALA A 67 21.84 -31.97 -28.31
N ALA A 68 20.53 -32.25 -28.35
CA ALA A 68 19.94 -33.52 -27.95
C ALA A 68 19.79 -34.53 -29.12
N GLY A 69 20.32 -34.23 -30.31
CA GLY A 69 20.27 -35.09 -31.48
C GLY A 69 18.91 -35.10 -32.20
N HIS A 70 18.14 -34.02 -32.11
CA HIS A 70 16.97 -33.82 -32.95
C HIS A 70 17.32 -33.02 -34.20
N GLU A 71 16.69 -33.34 -35.32
CA GLU A 71 16.71 -32.53 -36.53
C GLU A 71 15.72 -31.37 -36.35
N VAL A 72 16.17 -30.12 -36.59
CA VAL A 72 15.37 -28.92 -36.27
C VAL A 72 15.42 -27.86 -37.37
N THR A 73 14.31 -27.74 -38.08
CA THR A 73 14.01 -26.65 -39.01
C THR A 73 13.40 -25.48 -38.23
N VAL A 74 13.82 -24.25 -38.55
CA VAL A 74 13.30 -23.03 -37.93
C VAL A 74 12.88 -22.06 -39.04
N THR A 75 11.60 -21.74 -39.10
CA THR A 75 10.98 -20.90 -40.14
C THR A 75 10.35 -19.69 -39.47
N ILE A 76 10.85 -18.49 -39.75
CA ILE A 76 10.36 -17.24 -39.14
C ILE A 76 9.92 -16.29 -40.25
N ASP A 77 8.62 -16.05 -40.32
CA ASP A 77 7.96 -15.06 -41.17
C ASP A 77 7.37 -13.98 -40.25
N GLU A 78 7.82 -12.74 -40.42
CA GLU A 78 7.29 -11.58 -39.68
C GLU A 78 6.30 -10.74 -40.50
N ASP A 79 6.19 -10.99 -41.80
CA ASP A 79 5.43 -10.17 -42.75
C ASP A 79 3.99 -10.69 -42.88
N THR A 80 3.77 -12.01 -42.75
CA THR A 80 2.44 -12.62 -42.59
C THR A 80 1.83 -12.27 -41.23
N ARG A 81 1.22 -11.07 -41.18
CA ARG A 81 0.48 -10.52 -40.05
C ARG A 81 -0.99 -10.23 -40.41
N ARG A 82 -1.81 -10.11 -39.38
CA ARG A 82 -3.22 -9.68 -39.49
C ARG A 82 -3.34 -8.23 -39.06
N THR A 83 -4.38 -7.52 -39.47
CA THR A 83 -4.57 -6.13 -39.02
C THR A 83 -4.89 -6.11 -37.52
N PHE A 84 -4.66 -4.97 -36.86
CA PHE A 84 -5.04 -4.81 -35.46
C PHE A 84 -6.57 -4.94 -35.25
N ALA A 85 -7.38 -4.55 -36.23
CA ALA A 85 -8.83 -4.68 -36.18
C ALA A 85 -9.26 -6.16 -36.15
N ASP A 86 -8.74 -6.99 -37.05
CA ASP A 86 -9.01 -8.44 -37.07
C ASP A 86 -8.56 -9.11 -35.77
N ALA A 87 -7.42 -8.67 -35.23
CA ALA A 87 -6.86 -9.18 -33.99
C ALA A 87 -7.70 -8.82 -32.76
N GLU A 88 -8.42 -7.69 -32.74
CA GLU A 88 -9.41 -7.37 -31.70
C GLU A 88 -10.77 -8.04 -31.94
N ALA A 89 -11.24 -8.22 -33.19
CA ALA A 89 -12.46 -8.98 -33.49
C ALA A 89 -12.33 -10.46 -33.06
N ASP A 90 -11.19 -11.10 -33.39
CA ASP A 90 -10.84 -12.43 -32.89
C ASP A 90 -10.68 -12.44 -31.34
N ARG A 91 -10.58 -11.28 -30.66
CA ARG A 91 -10.64 -11.19 -29.17
C ARG A 91 -12.06 -11.05 -28.62
N THR A 92 -13.03 -10.51 -29.36
CA THR A 92 -14.46 -10.45 -28.95
C THR A 92 -15.14 -11.80 -29.17
N VAL A 93 -14.96 -12.43 -30.35
CA VAL A 93 -15.44 -13.80 -30.63
C VAL A 93 -14.90 -14.79 -29.59
N ARG A 94 -13.59 -14.74 -29.28
CA ARG A 94 -13.01 -15.56 -28.22
C ARG A 94 -13.43 -15.17 -26.79
N ALA A 95 -14.20 -14.09 -26.59
CA ALA A 95 -14.90 -13.75 -25.35
C ALA A 95 -16.32 -14.33 -25.33
N GLU A 96 -17.07 -14.21 -26.42
CA GLU A 96 -18.38 -14.86 -26.63
C GLU A 96 -18.26 -16.39 -26.47
N ASP A 97 -17.25 -17.01 -27.09
CA ASP A 97 -16.85 -18.41 -26.89
C ASP A 97 -16.64 -18.78 -25.41
N ARG A 98 -16.17 -17.83 -24.59
CA ARG A 98 -15.95 -18.06 -23.15
C ARG A 98 -17.24 -17.87 -22.37
N ALA A 99 -18.07 -16.89 -22.74
CA ALA A 99 -19.38 -16.66 -22.15
C ALA A 99 -20.29 -17.90 -22.32
N CYS A 100 -20.49 -18.35 -23.55
CA CYS A 100 -21.29 -19.54 -23.87
C CYS A 100 -20.85 -20.77 -23.05
N ARG A 101 -19.55 -21.12 -23.07
CA ARG A 101 -18.98 -22.23 -22.29
C ARG A 101 -18.90 -22.00 -20.78
N PHE A 102 -19.30 -20.83 -20.28
CA PHE A 102 -19.56 -20.59 -18.86
C PHE A 102 -21.07 -20.64 -18.57
N GLY A 103 -21.94 -20.19 -19.47
CA GLY A 103 -23.39 -20.43 -19.45
C GLY A 103 -23.71 -21.93 -19.34
N GLU A 104 -23.22 -22.75 -20.27
CA GLU A 104 -23.35 -24.23 -20.24
C GLU A 104 -23.00 -24.87 -18.87
N ARG A 105 -22.07 -24.25 -18.13
CA ARG A 105 -21.60 -24.71 -16.82
C ARG A 105 -22.39 -24.15 -15.65
N ALA A 106 -23.01 -22.99 -15.82
CA ALA A 106 -24.00 -22.44 -14.92
C ALA A 106 -25.27 -23.29 -15.01
N ASP A 107 -25.79 -23.49 -16.21
CA ASP A 107 -27.01 -24.26 -16.49
C ASP A 107 -26.90 -25.70 -15.98
N LYS A 108 -25.78 -26.36 -16.29
CA LYS A 108 -25.49 -27.72 -15.80
C LYS A 108 -25.32 -27.80 -14.28
N ALA A 109 -24.95 -26.71 -13.62
CA ALA A 109 -24.90 -26.63 -12.16
C ALA A 109 -26.27 -26.27 -11.54
N SER A 110 -27.08 -25.45 -12.22
CA SER A 110 -28.45 -25.13 -11.82
C SER A 110 -29.34 -26.37 -11.89
N GLY A 111 -29.39 -27.06 -13.04
CA GLY A 111 -30.13 -28.32 -13.18
C GLY A 111 -29.63 -29.43 -12.25
N ALA A 112 -28.34 -29.42 -11.89
CA ALA A 112 -27.81 -30.32 -10.85
C ALA A 112 -28.29 -29.93 -9.43
N SER A 113 -28.37 -28.64 -9.13
CA SER A 113 -28.92 -28.09 -7.89
C SER A 113 -30.43 -28.39 -7.76
N GLU A 114 -31.21 -28.08 -8.79
CA GLU A 114 -32.65 -28.37 -8.89
C GLU A 114 -32.93 -29.86 -8.71
N ALA A 115 -32.18 -30.73 -9.41
CA ALA A 115 -32.30 -32.18 -9.25
C ALA A 115 -31.96 -32.68 -7.83
N ARG A 116 -31.13 -31.95 -7.07
CA ARG A 116 -30.86 -32.25 -5.64
C ARG A 116 -32.01 -31.83 -4.74
N PHE A 117 -32.53 -30.61 -4.90
CA PHE A 117 -33.68 -30.14 -4.14
C PHE A 117 -34.92 -31.00 -4.42
N ALA A 118 -35.26 -31.26 -5.69
CA ALA A 118 -36.34 -32.18 -6.07
C ALA A 118 -36.11 -33.64 -5.62
N ALA A 119 -34.87 -34.05 -5.32
CA ALA A 119 -34.57 -35.35 -4.69
C ALA A 119 -34.64 -35.34 -3.16
N ALA A 120 -34.56 -34.18 -2.51
CA ALA A 120 -34.90 -34.00 -1.10
C ALA A 120 -36.43 -33.92 -0.94
N ASP A 121 -37.11 -33.11 -1.74
CA ASP A 121 -38.55 -32.87 -1.62
C ASP A 121 -39.38 -34.14 -1.83
N ARG A 122 -39.03 -35.00 -2.79
CA ARG A 122 -39.66 -36.33 -2.96
C ARG A 122 -39.51 -37.24 -1.74
N ILE A 123 -38.46 -37.08 -0.92
CA ILE A 123 -38.27 -37.85 0.33
C ILE A 123 -39.03 -37.20 1.49
N SER A 124 -39.19 -35.87 1.47
CA SER A 124 -40.01 -35.13 2.42
C SER A 124 -41.51 -35.39 2.21
N GLN A 125 -42.01 -35.23 0.98
CA GLN A 125 -43.41 -35.46 0.58
C GLN A 125 -43.86 -36.92 0.77
N ALA A 126 -42.94 -37.89 0.69
CA ALA A 126 -43.21 -39.30 0.98
C ALA A 126 -43.46 -39.59 2.48
N ARG A 127 -43.44 -38.57 3.35
CA ARG A 127 -43.84 -38.65 4.76
C ARG A 127 -44.95 -37.62 5.02
N PRO A 128 -46.03 -37.98 5.74
CA PRO A 128 -47.02 -36.99 6.19
C PRO A 128 -46.34 -35.87 6.98
N PHE A 129 -46.65 -34.62 6.63
CA PHE A 129 -46.03 -33.44 7.25
C PHE A 129 -46.23 -33.45 8.78
N GLY A 130 -45.16 -33.15 9.52
CA GLY A 130 -45.18 -33.01 10.97
C GLY A 130 -45.02 -34.29 11.79
N GLN A 131 -45.02 -35.50 11.20
CA GLN A 131 -44.87 -36.73 11.99
C GLN A 131 -43.47 -36.81 12.67
N PRO A 132 -43.39 -36.90 14.02
CA PRO A 132 -42.12 -37.03 14.72
C PRO A 132 -41.42 -38.36 14.43
N ILE A 133 -40.10 -38.41 14.66
CA ILE A 133 -39.35 -39.68 14.63
C ILE A 133 -39.74 -40.50 15.85
N LEU A 134 -40.50 -41.57 15.62
CA LEU A 134 -40.90 -42.54 16.65
C LEU A 134 -39.66 -43.32 17.13
N VAL A 135 -39.08 -42.90 18.26
CA VAL A 135 -37.92 -43.54 18.89
C VAL A 135 -38.31 -44.90 19.47
N GLY A 136 -37.50 -45.94 19.24
CA GLY A 136 -37.77 -47.32 19.65
C GLY A 136 -38.70 -48.09 18.69
N HIS A 137 -39.30 -47.42 17.71
CA HIS A 137 -40.19 -48.07 16.73
C HIS A 137 -39.42 -48.60 15.51
N HIS A 138 -39.89 -49.68 14.89
CA HIS A 138 -39.20 -50.33 13.76
C HIS A 138 -38.96 -49.41 12.54
N SER A 139 -39.73 -48.33 12.40
CA SER A 139 -39.55 -47.32 11.34
C SER A 139 -38.42 -46.30 11.61
N GLU A 140 -37.90 -46.20 12.84
CA GLU A 140 -36.87 -45.23 13.27
C GLU A 140 -35.63 -45.25 12.36
N ARG A 141 -35.13 -46.46 12.05
CA ARG A 141 -33.97 -46.66 11.17
C ARG A 141 -34.26 -46.31 9.69
N ARG A 142 -35.53 -46.24 9.27
CA ARG A 142 -35.92 -45.68 7.97
C ARG A 142 -35.93 -44.15 8.06
N ALA A 143 -36.69 -43.60 9.02
CA ALA A 143 -36.85 -42.16 9.21
C ALA A 143 -35.52 -41.38 9.34
N ARG A 144 -34.55 -41.88 10.12
CA ARG A 144 -33.21 -41.26 10.24
C ARG A 144 -32.39 -41.33 8.95
N ARG A 145 -32.47 -42.43 8.18
CA ARG A 145 -31.79 -42.53 6.87
C ARG A 145 -32.38 -41.54 5.87
N ASP A 146 -33.69 -41.37 5.87
CA ASP A 146 -34.37 -40.45 4.97
C ASP A 146 -34.17 -38.98 5.36
N GLN A 147 -34.04 -38.67 6.67
CA GLN A 147 -33.55 -37.37 7.14
C GLN A 147 -32.12 -37.09 6.64
N ALA A 148 -31.18 -38.02 6.85
CA ALA A 148 -29.79 -37.86 6.39
C ALA A 148 -29.67 -37.76 4.85
N ARG A 149 -30.57 -38.39 4.09
CA ARG A 149 -30.66 -38.24 2.62
C ARG A 149 -31.18 -36.87 2.20
N VAL A 150 -32.19 -36.34 2.89
CA VAL A 150 -32.71 -34.97 2.70
C VAL A 150 -31.60 -33.96 3.00
N GLU A 151 -30.95 -34.06 4.16
CA GLU A 151 -29.84 -33.20 4.59
C GLU A 151 -28.67 -33.23 3.58
N ALA A 152 -28.22 -34.40 3.16
CA ALA A 152 -27.14 -34.55 2.17
C ALA A 152 -27.51 -33.98 0.79
N ASN A 153 -28.76 -34.12 0.35
CA ASN A 153 -29.22 -33.51 -0.90
C ASN A 153 -29.37 -31.99 -0.79
N MET A 154 -29.92 -31.47 0.32
CA MET A 154 -30.01 -30.03 0.58
C MET A 154 -28.63 -29.36 0.56
N HIS A 155 -27.64 -29.93 1.27
CA HIS A 155 -26.27 -29.41 1.23
C HIS A 155 -25.63 -29.50 -0.15
N ALA A 156 -25.85 -30.59 -0.90
CA ALA A 156 -25.35 -30.73 -2.26
C ALA A 156 -26.01 -29.74 -3.24
N GLY A 157 -27.31 -29.46 -3.08
CA GLY A 157 -28.03 -28.44 -3.84
C GLY A 157 -27.46 -27.05 -3.61
N VAL A 158 -27.25 -26.65 -2.36
CA VAL A 158 -26.65 -25.35 -2.01
C VAL A 158 -25.23 -25.19 -2.57
N GLU A 159 -24.40 -26.25 -2.59
CA GLU A 159 -23.06 -26.19 -3.18
C GLU A 159 -23.09 -26.10 -4.72
N GLU A 160 -23.97 -26.83 -5.40
CA GLU A 160 -24.13 -26.70 -6.86
C GLU A 160 -24.79 -25.36 -7.25
N LEU A 161 -25.67 -24.78 -6.41
CA LEU A 161 -26.22 -23.43 -6.59
C LEU A 161 -25.12 -22.35 -6.48
N ARG A 162 -24.23 -22.46 -5.47
CA ARG A 162 -23.04 -21.60 -5.34
C ARG A 162 -22.13 -21.71 -6.57
N ARG A 163 -21.98 -22.92 -7.12
CA ARG A 163 -21.21 -23.19 -8.34
C ARG A 163 -21.89 -22.63 -9.59
N ALA A 164 -23.22 -22.71 -9.70
CA ALA A 164 -23.99 -22.13 -10.79
C ALA A 164 -23.75 -20.63 -10.85
N LYS A 165 -24.00 -19.91 -9.74
CA LYS A 165 -23.72 -18.47 -9.62
C LYS A 165 -22.28 -18.12 -10.00
N TYR A 166 -21.28 -18.89 -9.54
CA TYR A 166 -19.87 -18.66 -9.88
C TYR A 166 -19.53 -18.82 -11.39
N TRP A 167 -20.34 -19.57 -12.15
CA TRP A 167 -20.24 -19.61 -13.61
C TRP A 167 -21.09 -18.54 -14.30
N THR A 168 -22.29 -18.21 -13.79
CA THR A 168 -23.11 -17.08 -14.25
C THR A 168 -22.35 -15.75 -14.14
N ASP A 169 -21.75 -15.47 -12.98
CA ASP A 169 -20.92 -14.29 -12.71
C ASP A 169 -19.69 -14.22 -13.64
N ARG A 170 -19.32 -15.33 -14.29
CA ARG A 170 -18.25 -15.42 -15.28
C ARG A 170 -18.71 -15.36 -16.74
N ALA A 171 -19.92 -15.82 -17.03
CA ALA A 171 -20.55 -15.64 -18.33
C ALA A 171 -20.76 -14.14 -18.59
N GLY A 172 -21.45 -13.45 -17.68
CA GLY A 172 -21.63 -11.99 -17.75
C GLY A 172 -20.31 -11.21 -17.78
N ALA A 173 -19.29 -11.63 -17.04
CA ALA A 173 -17.96 -11.01 -17.09
C ALA A 173 -17.15 -11.34 -18.36
N ALA A 174 -17.61 -12.26 -19.19
CA ALA A 174 -17.08 -12.55 -20.52
C ALA A 174 -17.91 -11.89 -21.64
N GLU A 175 -19.24 -11.75 -21.47
CA GLU A 175 -20.12 -10.93 -22.32
C GLU A 175 -19.71 -9.46 -22.26
N ALA A 176 -19.62 -8.88 -21.06
CA ALA A 176 -19.20 -7.50 -20.83
C ALA A 176 -17.71 -7.22 -21.18
N TYR A 177 -16.98 -8.20 -21.73
CA TYR A 177 -15.58 -8.03 -22.15
C TYR A 177 -15.45 -6.93 -23.20
N GLU A 178 -16.31 -6.91 -24.22
CA GLU A 178 -16.19 -5.94 -25.32
C GLU A 178 -16.49 -4.51 -24.84
N GLU A 179 -17.61 -4.32 -24.13
CA GLU A 179 -17.98 -3.04 -23.51
C GLU A 179 -16.85 -2.49 -22.63
N HIS A 180 -16.36 -3.31 -21.69
CA HIS A 180 -15.24 -2.95 -20.81
C HIS A 180 -13.90 -2.74 -21.52
N ARG A 181 -13.74 -3.27 -22.75
CA ARG A 181 -12.56 -3.14 -23.61
C ARG A 181 -12.62 -1.90 -24.49
N LYS A 182 -13.80 -1.53 -24.98
CA LYS A 182 -14.03 -0.37 -25.87
C LYS A 182 -14.31 0.93 -25.10
N ASP A 183 -14.82 0.86 -23.86
CA ASP A 183 -15.06 2.00 -22.93
C ASP A 183 -14.23 3.27 -23.25
N PRO A 184 -14.87 4.35 -23.75
CA PRO A 184 -14.15 5.51 -24.29
C PRO A 184 -13.17 6.15 -23.30
N GLN A 185 -13.49 6.15 -22.01
CA GLN A 185 -12.66 6.80 -21.00
C GLN A 185 -11.40 5.97 -20.67
N ARG A 186 -11.48 4.64 -20.57
CA ARG A 186 -10.30 3.75 -20.55
C ARG A 186 -9.53 3.82 -21.88
N THR A 187 -10.21 4.02 -23.00
CA THR A 187 -9.58 4.11 -24.32
C THR A 187 -8.76 5.40 -24.47
N ARG A 188 -9.22 6.58 -23.99
CA ARG A 188 -8.37 7.79 -23.91
C ARG A 188 -7.10 7.60 -23.07
N ARG A 189 -7.16 6.89 -21.93
CA ARG A 189 -5.94 6.52 -21.16
C ARG A 189 -5.02 5.57 -21.93
N ARG A 190 -5.58 4.67 -22.74
CA ARG A 190 -4.83 3.75 -23.61
C ARG A 190 -4.08 4.53 -24.69
N LEU A 191 -4.76 5.45 -25.37
CA LEU A 191 -4.18 6.36 -26.37
C LEU A 191 -3.05 7.21 -25.79
N LYS A 192 -3.25 7.84 -24.62
CA LYS A 192 -2.19 8.62 -23.94
C LYS A 192 -0.91 7.81 -23.67
N ARG A 193 -1.02 6.50 -23.40
CA ARG A 193 0.13 5.60 -23.26
C ARG A 193 0.72 5.20 -24.61
N LEU A 194 -0.11 4.76 -25.57
CA LEU A 194 0.35 4.36 -26.90
C LEU A 194 1.07 5.51 -27.62
N GLY A 195 0.56 6.74 -27.53
CA GLY A 195 1.22 7.93 -28.07
C GLY A 195 2.47 8.39 -27.30
N ALA A 196 2.74 7.86 -26.10
CA ALA A 196 4.04 8.01 -25.43
C ALA A 196 5.04 6.93 -25.87
N GLU A 197 4.55 5.70 -26.06
CA GLU A 197 5.27 4.53 -26.54
C GLU A 197 5.72 4.72 -28.01
N LEU A 198 4.84 5.21 -28.88
CA LEU A 198 5.13 5.59 -30.27
C LEU A 198 6.26 6.63 -30.34
N ARG A 199 6.17 7.72 -29.58
CA ARG A 199 7.23 8.75 -29.52
C ARG A 199 8.53 8.21 -28.95
N GLN A 200 8.50 7.19 -28.10
CA GLN A 200 9.71 6.51 -27.62
C GLN A 200 10.35 5.67 -28.74
N GLN A 201 9.55 4.89 -29.47
CA GLN A 201 10.05 4.09 -30.59
C GLN A 201 10.55 4.95 -31.76
N GLN A 202 9.90 6.09 -32.05
CA GLN A 202 10.40 7.07 -33.01
C GLN A 202 11.81 7.59 -32.65
N ARG A 203 12.06 7.92 -31.37
CA ARG A 203 13.42 8.31 -30.93
C ARG A 203 14.42 7.17 -31.00
N TYR A 204 14.01 5.93 -30.72
CA TYR A 204 14.90 4.76 -30.85
C TYR A 204 15.17 4.40 -32.31
N HIS A 205 14.21 4.60 -33.23
CA HIS A 205 14.41 4.38 -34.66
C HIS A 205 15.40 5.40 -35.25
N VAL A 206 15.22 6.69 -34.94
CA VAL A 206 16.18 7.75 -35.33
C VAL A 206 17.57 7.44 -34.78
N LYS A 207 17.69 7.16 -33.47
CA LYS A 207 18.98 6.78 -32.87
C LYS A 207 19.60 5.51 -33.47
N ALA A 208 18.78 4.51 -33.81
CA ALA A 208 19.25 3.28 -34.44
C ALA A 208 19.74 3.50 -35.88
N LEU A 209 19.20 4.48 -36.60
CA LEU A 209 19.71 4.93 -37.89
C LEU A 209 21.05 5.68 -37.73
N GLU A 210 21.13 6.60 -36.78
CA GLU A 210 22.34 7.38 -36.45
C GLU A 210 23.52 6.47 -36.05
N GLU A 211 23.30 5.47 -35.20
CA GLU A 211 24.33 4.53 -34.76
C GLU A 211 24.43 3.24 -35.61
N GLY A 212 23.68 3.12 -36.71
CA GLY A 212 23.74 1.96 -37.62
C GLY A 212 23.34 0.61 -37.00
N TRP A 213 22.47 0.60 -35.99
CA TRP A 213 22.09 -0.60 -35.23
C TRP A 213 21.22 -1.56 -36.04
N SER A 214 21.42 -2.87 -35.87
CA SER A 214 20.57 -3.92 -36.45
C SER A 214 19.15 -4.02 -35.83
N SER A 215 18.66 -2.96 -35.18
CA SER A 215 17.30 -2.84 -34.64
C SER A 215 16.43 -1.83 -35.37
N VAL A 216 16.95 -1.10 -36.37
CA VAL A 216 16.20 -0.13 -37.20
C VAL A 216 14.86 -0.70 -37.67
N ASP A 217 14.88 -1.88 -38.31
CA ASP A 217 13.68 -2.55 -38.84
C ASP A 217 12.67 -2.93 -37.75
N ARG A 218 13.16 -3.36 -36.57
CA ARG A 218 12.29 -3.65 -35.43
C ARG A 218 11.54 -2.41 -34.99
N HIS A 219 12.26 -1.29 -34.80
CA HIS A 219 11.63 -0.04 -34.39
C HIS A 219 10.66 0.49 -35.47
N ALA A 220 10.97 0.31 -36.76
CA ALA A 220 10.04 0.64 -37.86
C ALA A 220 8.74 -0.19 -37.79
N ARG A 221 8.84 -1.51 -37.60
CA ARG A 221 7.68 -2.41 -37.42
C ARG A 221 6.88 -2.07 -36.17
N GLU A 222 7.55 -1.81 -35.04
CA GLU A 222 6.89 -1.40 -33.79
C GLU A 222 6.20 -0.04 -33.92
N ILE A 223 6.75 0.91 -34.69
CA ILE A 223 6.09 2.18 -35.02
C ILE A 223 4.81 1.92 -35.82
N GLN A 224 4.84 1.07 -36.85
CA GLN A 224 3.65 0.72 -37.65
C GLN A 224 2.57 0.02 -36.81
N ASP A 225 2.94 -0.99 -36.02
CA ASP A 225 1.98 -1.68 -35.15
C ASP A 225 1.37 -0.73 -34.10
N LEU A 226 2.09 0.32 -33.68
CA LEU A 226 1.59 1.34 -32.75
C LEU A 226 0.68 2.38 -33.44
N THR A 227 0.97 2.83 -34.67
CA THR A 227 0.10 3.77 -35.39
C THR A 227 -1.24 3.12 -35.77
N GLU A 228 -1.23 1.87 -36.22
CA GLU A 228 -2.47 1.11 -36.50
C GLU A 228 -3.32 0.91 -35.22
N GLN A 229 -2.67 0.63 -34.09
CA GLN A 229 -3.34 0.56 -32.79
C GLN A 229 -3.97 1.90 -32.38
N ILE A 230 -3.25 3.01 -32.57
CA ILE A 230 -3.73 4.36 -32.23
C ILE A 230 -4.95 4.71 -33.09
N ALA A 231 -4.84 4.58 -34.42
CA ALA A 231 -5.93 4.88 -35.36
C ALA A 231 -7.21 4.09 -35.05
N TYR A 232 -7.11 2.78 -34.74
CA TYR A 232 -8.26 1.97 -34.34
C TYR A 232 -8.90 2.47 -33.04
N TRP A 233 -8.11 2.79 -32.01
CA TRP A 233 -8.66 3.28 -30.75
C TRP A 233 -9.20 4.71 -30.83
N GLU A 234 -8.69 5.53 -31.75
CA GLU A 234 -9.24 6.85 -32.07
C GLU A 234 -10.58 6.74 -32.80
N GLN A 235 -10.72 5.85 -33.77
CA GLN A 235 -12.02 5.55 -34.42
C GLN A 235 -13.09 5.10 -33.41
N ILE A 236 -12.72 4.29 -32.41
CA ILE A 236 -13.64 3.87 -31.33
C ILE A 236 -14.07 5.05 -30.44
N VAL A 237 -13.18 6.00 -30.15
CA VAL A 237 -13.52 7.21 -29.37
C VAL A 237 -14.36 8.17 -30.19
N ALA A 238 -14.00 8.45 -31.44
CA ALA A 238 -14.74 9.33 -32.35
C ALA A 238 -16.16 8.79 -32.63
N LYS A 239 -16.31 7.46 -32.77
CA LYS A 239 -17.64 6.85 -32.86
C LYS A 239 -18.44 7.09 -31.56
N ALA A 240 -17.86 6.87 -30.39
CA ALA A 240 -18.58 7.09 -29.14
C ALA A 240 -18.97 8.56 -28.91
N GLU A 241 -18.16 9.50 -29.38
CA GLU A 241 -18.48 10.94 -29.39
C GLU A 241 -19.66 11.23 -30.34
N ALA A 242 -19.71 10.60 -31.52
CA ALA A 242 -20.86 10.67 -32.44
C ALA A 242 -22.12 9.96 -31.90
N ASP A 243 -21.97 8.86 -31.16
CA ASP A 243 -23.04 8.16 -30.42
C ASP A 243 -23.53 8.97 -29.19
N GLY A 244 -23.02 10.21 -28.98
CA GLY A 244 -23.49 11.15 -27.96
C GLY A 244 -22.86 11.00 -26.57
N VAL A 245 -21.78 10.22 -26.43
CA VAL A 245 -21.05 10.08 -25.16
C VAL A 245 -20.25 11.35 -24.87
N LYS A 246 -20.66 12.14 -23.88
CA LYS A 246 -19.96 13.37 -23.49
C LYS A 246 -18.55 13.07 -22.97
N MET A 247 -17.54 13.47 -23.73
CA MET A 247 -16.13 13.33 -23.36
C MET A 247 -15.63 14.61 -22.69
N TRP A 248 -15.27 14.51 -21.41
CA TRP A 248 -14.87 15.66 -20.59
C TRP A 248 -13.47 16.20 -20.94
N SER A 249 -13.34 17.53 -20.91
CA SER A 249 -12.13 18.31 -21.22
C SER A 249 -11.85 19.38 -20.14
N ALA A 250 -10.76 20.15 -20.30
CA ALA A 250 -10.46 21.28 -19.41
C ALA A 250 -11.30 22.55 -19.69
N GLU A 251 -12.08 22.57 -20.76
CA GLU A 251 -12.99 23.67 -21.13
C GLU A 251 -14.37 23.52 -20.48
N ASP A 252 -14.81 22.27 -20.26
CA ASP A 252 -16.12 21.93 -19.70
C ASP A 252 -16.38 22.39 -18.26
N PHE A 253 -15.36 22.83 -17.50
CA PHE A 253 -15.47 23.12 -16.06
C PHE A 253 -14.94 24.51 -15.70
N ALA A 254 -15.58 25.16 -14.73
CA ALA A 254 -15.06 26.31 -14.01
C ALA A 254 -14.56 25.91 -12.60
N GLY A 255 -13.80 26.79 -11.94
CA GLY A 255 -13.53 26.64 -10.51
C GLY A 255 -14.78 26.93 -9.67
N GLY A 256 -15.05 26.13 -8.65
CA GLY A 256 -16.29 26.20 -7.86
C GLY A 256 -17.51 25.53 -8.54
N ASP A 257 -17.34 24.86 -9.67
CA ASP A 257 -18.30 23.87 -10.16
C ASP A 257 -18.20 22.56 -9.35
N PHE A 258 -19.23 21.73 -9.42
CA PHE A 258 -19.25 20.40 -8.79
C PHE A 258 -19.11 19.28 -9.83
N VAL A 259 -18.39 18.23 -9.43
CA VAL A 259 -17.96 17.14 -10.31
C VAL A 259 -18.26 15.80 -9.66
N TYR A 260 -18.94 14.92 -10.38
CA TYR A 260 -19.26 13.58 -9.89
C TYR A 260 -18.04 12.67 -10.02
N TYR A 261 -17.44 12.32 -8.89
CA TYR A 261 -16.16 11.61 -8.79
C TYR A 261 -16.17 10.59 -7.64
N LEU A 262 -15.93 9.32 -7.98
CA LEU A 262 -15.93 8.17 -7.05
C LEU A 262 -17.21 8.05 -6.18
N GLY A 263 -18.37 8.39 -6.76
CA GLY A 263 -19.68 8.27 -6.09
C GLY A 263 -20.16 9.50 -5.31
N SER A 264 -19.32 10.55 -5.20
CA SER A 264 -19.68 11.82 -4.57
C SER A 264 -19.62 12.96 -5.58
N TRP A 265 -20.49 13.98 -5.42
CA TRP A 265 -20.23 15.30 -5.99
C TRP A 265 -19.11 16.01 -5.22
N ARG A 266 -18.17 16.66 -5.91
CA ARG A 266 -17.02 17.33 -5.30
C ARG A 266 -16.76 18.68 -5.94
N GLU A 267 -16.53 19.71 -5.13
CA GLU A 267 -16.22 21.05 -5.61
C GLU A 267 -14.83 21.13 -6.28
N VAL A 268 -14.71 21.87 -7.39
CA VAL A 268 -13.47 22.05 -8.15
C VAL A 268 -12.68 23.25 -7.61
N ALA A 269 -11.59 23.00 -6.89
CA ALA A 269 -10.65 24.01 -6.42
C ALA A 269 -9.87 24.68 -7.56
N ARG A 270 -9.46 23.90 -8.58
CA ARG A 270 -8.71 24.39 -9.75
C ARG A 270 -8.89 23.47 -10.95
N VAL A 271 -9.04 24.07 -12.12
CA VAL A 271 -9.01 23.38 -13.41
C VAL A 271 -7.59 23.44 -13.99
N ASN A 272 -6.95 22.30 -14.23
CA ASN A 272 -5.64 22.19 -14.88
C ASN A 272 -5.80 21.54 -16.27
N PRO A 273 -4.88 21.72 -17.24
CA PRO A 273 -5.07 21.21 -18.61
C PRO A 273 -5.28 19.69 -18.77
N GLN A 274 -4.92 18.87 -17.78
CA GLN A 274 -5.10 17.41 -17.80
C GLN A 274 -5.82 16.84 -16.56
N THR A 275 -6.13 17.67 -15.55
CA THR A 275 -6.72 17.22 -14.28
C THR A 275 -7.55 18.31 -13.61
N LEU A 276 -8.51 17.90 -12.80
CA LEU A 276 -9.24 18.76 -11.87
C LEU A 276 -8.68 18.57 -10.46
N SER A 277 -8.37 19.67 -9.78
CA SER A 277 -8.08 19.66 -8.35
C SER A 277 -9.43 19.77 -7.62
N VAL A 278 -9.92 18.67 -7.05
CA VAL A 278 -11.25 18.58 -6.41
C VAL A 278 -11.15 18.49 -4.89
N ALA A 279 -12.17 18.95 -4.19
CA ALA A 279 -12.29 18.90 -2.73
C ALA A 279 -12.17 17.46 -2.19
N TRP A 280 -11.23 17.24 -1.28
CA TRP A 280 -10.87 15.92 -0.81
C TRP A 280 -10.32 15.89 0.62
N ASN A 281 -11.01 15.19 1.51
CA ASN A 281 -10.59 14.95 2.88
C ASN A 281 -10.87 13.49 3.24
N LEU A 282 -9.81 12.76 3.63
CA LEU A 282 -9.85 11.32 3.96
C LEU A 282 -10.54 11.02 5.31
N ARG A 283 -10.85 12.04 6.12
CA ARG A 283 -11.51 11.91 7.42
C ARG A 283 -13.02 12.08 7.36
N LEU A 284 -13.55 12.55 6.22
CA LEU A 284 -14.99 12.59 6.00
C LEU A 284 -15.51 11.17 5.82
N ALA A 285 -16.63 10.86 6.47
CA ALA A 285 -17.47 9.74 6.08
C ALA A 285 -17.89 9.88 4.59
N PRO A 286 -18.34 8.80 3.90
CA PRO A 286 -18.76 8.88 2.50
C PRO A 286 -19.99 9.77 2.29
N GLN A 287 -19.76 11.08 2.18
CA GLN A 287 -20.77 12.10 1.88
C GLN A 287 -21.15 12.08 0.40
N ARG A 288 -22.42 12.43 0.11
CA ARG A 288 -22.95 12.54 -1.26
C ARG A 288 -22.45 13.78 -1.99
N VAL A 289 -22.11 14.84 -1.26
CA VAL A 289 -21.51 16.09 -1.75
C VAL A 289 -20.37 16.46 -0.80
N VAL A 290 -19.26 16.97 -1.34
CA VAL A 290 -18.10 17.46 -0.57
C VAL A 290 -17.70 18.83 -1.13
N THR A 291 -17.84 19.88 -0.30
CA THR A 291 -17.40 21.24 -0.62
C THR A 291 -15.92 21.45 -0.27
N LEU A 292 -15.35 22.56 -0.72
CA LEU A 292 -14.06 23.03 -0.24
C LEU A 292 -14.04 23.29 1.28
N ALA A 293 -15.14 23.72 1.87
CA ALA A 293 -15.24 23.95 3.32
C ALA A 293 -15.12 22.63 4.09
N ASP A 294 -15.87 21.58 3.72
CA ASP A 294 -15.78 20.23 4.31
C ASP A 294 -14.37 19.63 4.16
N ALA A 295 -13.67 20.02 3.10
CA ALA A 295 -12.30 19.60 2.83
C ALA A 295 -11.23 20.45 3.54
N THR A 296 -11.55 21.59 4.16
CA THR A 296 -10.57 22.36 4.93
C THR A 296 -10.27 21.73 6.29
N PHE A 297 -8.98 21.64 6.62
CA PHE A 297 -8.51 21.15 7.91
C PHE A 297 -7.30 21.98 8.36
N HIS A 298 -7.31 22.47 9.60
CA HIS A 298 -6.33 23.44 10.15
C HIS A 298 -6.01 24.61 9.19
N GLY A 299 -7.02 25.17 8.53
CA GLY A 299 -6.87 26.30 7.60
C GLY A 299 -6.30 25.97 6.22
N SER A 300 -6.04 24.69 5.90
CA SER A 300 -5.60 24.24 4.58
C SER A 300 -6.68 23.41 3.88
N ALA A 301 -6.97 23.70 2.62
CA ALA A 301 -7.95 22.95 1.82
C ALA A 301 -7.35 21.62 1.30
N GLY A 302 -7.91 20.49 1.77
CA GLY A 302 -7.61 19.18 1.24
C GLY A 302 -8.09 19.04 -0.21
N THR A 303 -7.19 18.67 -1.12
CA THR A 303 -7.50 18.53 -2.55
C THR A 303 -6.88 17.26 -3.14
N HIS A 304 -7.52 16.73 -4.18
CA HIS A 304 -7.08 15.54 -4.92
C HIS A 304 -7.14 15.81 -6.43
N LEU A 305 -6.26 15.18 -7.20
CA LEU A 305 -6.22 15.30 -8.66
C LEU A 305 -7.12 14.24 -9.31
N ALA A 306 -8.28 14.64 -9.79
CA ALA A 306 -9.13 13.84 -10.65
C ALA A 306 -8.68 13.97 -12.13
N ASP A 307 -8.58 12.85 -12.83
CA ASP A 307 -8.37 12.82 -14.30
C ASP A 307 -9.74 13.02 -14.99
N TYR A 308 -9.80 13.76 -16.09
CA TYR A 308 -11.06 13.99 -16.85
C TYR A 308 -11.76 12.69 -17.25
N THR A 309 -10.99 11.63 -17.53
CA THR A 309 -11.52 10.29 -17.84
C THR A 309 -12.10 9.55 -16.63
N GLN A 310 -12.17 10.18 -15.44
CA GLN A 310 -12.79 9.66 -14.22
C GLN A 310 -14.02 10.49 -13.79
N VAL A 311 -14.38 11.53 -14.56
CA VAL A 311 -15.56 12.37 -14.28
C VAL A 311 -16.81 11.69 -14.84
N GLY A 312 -17.80 11.47 -13.97
CA GLY A 312 -19.12 10.95 -14.38
C GLY A 312 -20.15 12.04 -14.70
N GLY A 313 -19.88 13.30 -14.36
CA GLY A 313 -20.79 14.43 -14.61
C GLY A 313 -20.29 15.75 -14.03
N ARG A 314 -20.83 16.85 -14.55
CA ARG A 314 -20.71 18.22 -14.02
C ARG A 314 -22.04 18.64 -13.38
N CYS A 315 -21.98 19.59 -12.46
CA CYS A 315 -23.08 20.47 -12.09
C CYS A 315 -22.50 21.88 -11.85
N PRO A 316 -23.09 22.97 -12.40
CA PRO A 316 -22.60 24.32 -12.13
C PRO A 316 -22.64 24.65 -10.64
N GLY A 317 -21.68 25.46 -10.17
CA GLY A 317 -21.59 25.82 -8.74
C GLY A 317 -22.89 26.39 -8.15
N ASP A 318 -23.56 27.27 -8.89
CA ASP A 318 -24.76 27.96 -8.45
C ASP A 318 -26.01 27.05 -8.50
N ALA A 319 -26.10 26.18 -9.51
CA ALA A 319 -27.15 25.15 -9.58
C ALA A 319 -27.02 24.13 -8.43
N MET A 320 -25.81 23.68 -8.09
CA MET A 320 -25.60 22.82 -6.92
C MET A 320 -26.00 23.53 -5.61
N ARG A 321 -25.69 24.82 -5.47
CA ARG A 321 -26.14 25.62 -4.31
C ARG A 321 -27.66 25.69 -4.22
N ALA A 322 -28.37 25.88 -5.33
CA ALA A 322 -29.83 25.85 -5.37
C ALA A 322 -30.40 24.49 -4.95
N PHE A 323 -29.89 23.38 -5.52
CA PHE A 323 -30.32 22.03 -5.11
C PHE A 323 -30.08 21.76 -3.62
N LEU A 324 -28.95 22.23 -3.07
CA LEU A 324 -28.62 22.07 -1.65
C LEU A 324 -29.51 22.92 -0.73
N ALA A 325 -29.92 24.12 -1.15
CA ALA A 325 -30.91 24.94 -0.42
C ALA A 325 -32.28 24.23 -0.35
N ASP A 326 -32.66 23.55 -1.43
CA ASP A 326 -33.81 22.65 -1.54
C ASP A 326 -33.70 21.36 -0.70
N GLY A 327 -32.57 21.13 0.00
CA GLY A 327 -32.26 19.90 0.73
C GLY A 327 -32.00 18.67 -0.16
N LYS A 328 -31.83 18.88 -1.48
CA LYS A 328 -31.72 17.81 -2.50
C LYS A 328 -30.27 17.68 -2.99
N VAL A 329 -29.92 16.47 -3.43
CA VAL A 329 -28.66 16.21 -4.14
C VAL A 329 -29.01 15.78 -5.56
N PRO A 330 -28.55 16.49 -6.60
CA PRO A 330 -28.98 16.23 -7.97
C PRO A 330 -28.49 14.87 -8.48
N GLY A 331 -29.31 14.24 -9.32
CA GLY A 331 -28.93 13.07 -10.11
C GLY A 331 -28.14 13.48 -11.35
N LEU A 332 -27.53 12.51 -12.03
CA LEU A 332 -26.74 12.79 -13.24
C LEU A 332 -27.53 13.43 -14.39
N LYS A 333 -28.85 13.19 -14.48
CA LYS A 333 -29.73 13.82 -15.47
C LYS A 333 -29.94 15.32 -15.17
N SER A 334 -30.50 15.66 -14.01
CA SER A 334 -30.74 17.06 -13.62
C SER A 334 -29.45 17.89 -13.49
N ALA A 335 -28.33 17.26 -13.14
CA ALA A 335 -27.02 17.90 -13.16
C ALA A 335 -26.48 18.15 -14.59
N ARG A 336 -26.80 17.27 -15.55
CA ARG A 336 -26.50 17.46 -16.98
C ARG A 336 -27.34 18.59 -17.57
N GLU A 337 -28.66 18.56 -17.34
CA GLU A 337 -29.58 19.62 -17.77
C GLU A 337 -29.12 21.01 -17.27
N ALA A 338 -28.79 21.11 -15.98
CA ALA A 338 -28.21 22.33 -15.42
C ALA A 338 -26.82 22.70 -16.00
N SER A 339 -26.00 21.72 -16.40
CA SER A 339 -24.69 21.96 -17.02
C SER A 339 -24.79 22.43 -18.47
N GLU A 340 -25.82 22.01 -19.19
CA GLU A 340 -26.13 22.42 -20.57
C GLU A 340 -26.75 23.83 -20.58
N ALA A 341 -27.56 24.18 -19.56
CA ALA A 341 -28.11 25.53 -19.38
C ALA A 341 -27.11 26.60 -18.88
N ALA A 342 -25.93 26.20 -18.38
CA ALA A 342 -24.90 27.12 -17.86
C ALA A 342 -23.48 26.66 -18.24
N PRO A 343 -23.02 26.92 -19.47
CA PRO A 343 -21.74 26.46 -19.97
C PRO A 343 -20.56 27.09 -19.22
N ALA A 344 -19.49 26.31 -19.02
CA ALA A 344 -18.35 26.75 -18.20
C ALA A 344 -17.49 27.85 -18.85
N ALA A 345 -17.59 28.04 -20.18
CA ALA A 345 -16.85 29.10 -20.89
C ALA A 345 -17.26 30.49 -20.40
N GLU A 346 -18.55 30.81 -20.45
CA GLU A 346 -19.13 32.08 -20.00
C GLU A 346 -18.80 32.38 -18.52
N LEU A 347 -18.93 31.37 -17.66
CA LEU A 347 -18.57 31.47 -16.24
C LEU A 347 -17.08 31.79 -16.02
N ARG A 348 -16.19 31.37 -16.93
CA ARG A 348 -14.75 31.67 -16.87
C ARG A 348 -14.46 33.07 -17.42
N GLU A 349 -15.15 33.52 -18.46
CA GLU A 349 -15.00 34.89 -18.98
C GLU A 349 -15.54 35.93 -17.99
N ALA A 350 -16.74 35.73 -17.44
CA ALA A 350 -17.32 36.59 -16.42
C ALA A 350 -16.44 36.70 -15.16
N ARG A 351 -15.78 35.60 -14.76
CA ARG A 351 -14.80 35.60 -13.66
C ARG A 351 -13.46 36.24 -14.05
N ARG A 352 -13.00 36.08 -15.29
CA ARG A 352 -11.79 36.72 -15.81
C ARG A 352 -11.95 38.24 -15.89
N ALA A 353 -13.15 38.73 -16.20
CA ALA A 353 -13.50 40.15 -16.15
C ALA A 353 -13.51 40.69 -14.71
N LYS A 354 -14.05 39.93 -13.74
CA LYS A 354 -14.05 40.30 -12.31
C LYS A 354 -12.66 40.20 -11.65
N SER A 355 -11.78 39.30 -12.11
CA SER A 355 -10.39 39.26 -11.66
C SER A 355 -9.58 40.38 -12.32
N GLY A 356 -9.52 41.54 -11.66
CA GLY A 356 -8.81 42.73 -12.12
C GLY A 356 -7.37 42.45 -12.59
N ARG A 357 -6.88 43.32 -13.50
CA ARG A 357 -5.64 43.15 -14.28
C ARG A 357 -4.47 42.61 -13.45
N ARG A 358 -3.65 41.75 -14.08
CA ARG A 358 -2.34 41.30 -13.54
C ARG A 358 -1.61 42.49 -12.93
N SER A 359 -1.08 42.30 -11.72
CA SER A 359 -0.45 43.38 -10.95
C SER A 359 0.59 44.13 -11.76
N ASP A 360 0.38 45.44 -11.88
CA ASP A 360 1.30 46.35 -12.57
C ASP A 360 2.73 46.19 -12.02
N PRO A 361 3.74 45.92 -12.87
CA PRO A 361 5.14 45.87 -12.45
C PRO A 361 5.70 47.20 -11.93
N SER A 362 5.09 48.33 -12.29
CA SER A 362 5.56 49.69 -12.01
C SER A 362 5.39 50.12 -10.54
N ILE A 363 4.50 49.45 -9.79
CA ILE A 363 4.20 49.81 -8.40
C ILE A 363 4.98 48.87 -7.44
N PRO A 364 5.85 49.40 -6.56
CA PRO A 364 6.52 48.59 -5.55
C PRO A 364 5.50 48.05 -4.53
N LYS A 365 5.69 46.82 -4.07
CA LYS A 365 4.74 46.14 -3.16
C LYS A 365 5.34 45.71 -1.84
N ARG A 366 6.67 45.67 -1.75
CA ARG A 366 7.41 45.31 -0.54
C ARG A 366 8.64 46.20 -0.41
N VAL A 367 9.14 46.33 0.81
CA VAL A 367 10.38 47.03 1.12
C VAL A 367 11.21 46.14 2.03
N ARG A 368 12.49 46.02 1.74
CA ARG A 368 13.50 45.31 2.53
C ARG A 368 14.43 46.34 3.16
N VAL A 369 14.79 46.14 4.43
CA VAL A 369 15.84 46.91 5.12
C VAL A 369 16.94 45.95 5.56
N ASP A 370 18.16 46.28 5.19
CA ASP A 370 19.40 45.58 5.55
C ASP A 370 20.26 46.51 6.42
N CYS A 371 20.87 45.99 7.48
CA CYS A 371 21.82 46.76 8.31
C CYS A 371 22.90 45.82 8.85
N GLN A 372 24.08 46.37 9.17
CA GLN A 372 25.16 45.59 9.78
C GLN A 372 25.03 45.58 11.31
N TRP A 373 25.47 44.49 11.93
CA TRP A 373 25.46 44.36 13.39
C TRP A 373 26.38 45.40 14.05
N LYS A 374 25.82 46.23 14.94
CA LYS A 374 26.48 47.41 15.51
C LYS A 374 26.97 48.43 14.45
N GLY A 375 26.30 48.48 13.29
CA GLY A 375 26.56 49.47 12.26
C GLY A 375 25.89 50.82 12.56
N THR A 376 26.42 51.87 11.93
CA THR A 376 25.85 53.23 11.89
C THR A 376 25.02 53.49 10.62
N GLU A 377 24.89 52.49 9.73
CA GLU A 377 24.21 52.60 8.43
C GLU A 377 23.25 51.44 8.19
N ALA A 378 22.13 51.74 7.54
CA ALA A 378 21.14 50.80 7.06
C ALA A 378 20.70 51.14 5.62
N THR A 379 20.39 50.13 4.80
CA THR A 379 20.01 50.29 3.40
C THR A 379 18.59 49.79 3.16
N LEU A 380 17.74 50.67 2.63
CA LEU A 380 16.35 50.41 2.28
C LEU A 380 16.23 50.11 0.78
N THR A 381 15.83 48.89 0.44
CA THR A 381 15.62 48.42 -0.95
C THR A 381 14.14 48.22 -1.25
N TRP A 382 13.64 48.87 -2.30
CA TRP A 382 12.27 48.72 -2.79
C TRP A 382 12.14 47.44 -3.62
N LEU A 383 11.07 46.66 -3.43
CA LEU A 383 10.87 45.37 -4.09
C LEU A 383 9.56 45.28 -4.88
N ASN A 384 9.65 44.67 -6.06
CA ASN A 384 8.53 44.36 -6.93
C ASN A 384 7.70 43.16 -6.41
N GLY A 385 6.59 42.84 -7.09
CA GLY A 385 5.71 41.71 -6.74
C GLY A 385 6.34 40.31 -6.80
N ARG A 386 7.57 40.16 -7.31
CA ARG A 386 8.36 38.92 -7.32
C ARG A 386 9.48 38.91 -6.26
N GLY A 387 9.63 39.97 -5.48
CA GLY A 387 10.69 40.09 -4.45
C GLY A 387 12.06 40.50 -4.98
N GLN A 388 12.16 40.97 -6.23
CA GLN A 388 13.39 41.53 -6.80
C GLN A 388 13.42 43.06 -6.61
N PRO A 389 14.61 43.70 -6.60
CA PRO A 389 14.75 45.16 -6.57
C PRO A 389 13.90 45.86 -7.64
N HIS A 390 13.31 47.00 -7.28
CA HIS A 390 12.43 47.76 -8.17
C HIS A 390 13.23 48.76 -9.02
N PRO A 391 13.21 48.67 -10.37
CA PRO A 391 14.10 49.48 -11.22
C PRO A 391 13.80 50.99 -11.15
N GLY A 392 12.55 51.39 -10.90
CA GLY A 392 12.16 52.80 -10.74
C GLY A 392 12.42 53.39 -9.34
N HIS A 393 12.91 52.61 -8.38
CA HIS A 393 13.14 53.09 -7.01
C HIS A 393 14.50 52.61 -6.49
N PRO A 394 15.57 53.42 -6.64
CA PRO A 394 16.90 53.06 -6.16
C PRO A 394 16.92 52.88 -4.64
N PRO A 395 17.85 52.06 -4.12
CA PRO A 395 18.01 51.87 -2.69
C PRO A 395 18.44 53.17 -2.00
N VAL A 396 18.02 53.34 -0.74
CA VAL A 396 18.25 54.55 0.06
C VAL A 396 19.06 54.17 1.30
N ALA A 397 20.20 54.82 1.50
CA ALA A 397 20.98 54.71 2.72
C ALA A 397 20.36 55.56 3.85
N ILE A 398 20.43 55.06 5.07
CA ILE A 398 19.88 55.67 6.29
C ILE A 398 20.97 55.61 7.36
N ALA A 399 21.46 56.77 7.78
CA ALA A 399 22.48 56.90 8.83
C ALA A 399 21.84 56.98 10.21
N ALA A 400 22.53 56.44 11.23
CA ALA A 400 22.16 56.56 12.63
C ALA A 400 22.32 58.00 13.13
N GLU A 401 21.56 58.36 14.16
CA GLU A 401 21.68 59.67 14.82
C GLU A 401 22.98 59.73 15.64
N PRO A 402 23.64 60.90 15.77
CA PRO A 402 24.97 61.00 16.40
C PRO A 402 25.04 60.37 17.79
N GLY A 403 25.96 59.41 17.97
CA GLY A 403 26.11 58.65 19.22
C GLY A 403 25.22 57.42 19.36
N THR A 404 24.30 57.16 18.42
CA THR A 404 23.46 55.95 18.39
C THR A 404 24.02 54.88 17.44
N VAL A 405 23.72 53.61 17.72
CA VAL A 405 24.21 52.45 16.95
C VAL A 405 23.08 51.43 16.81
N TYR A 406 22.92 50.84 15.62
CA TYR A 406 21.90 49.81 15.39
C TYR A 406 22.32 48.46 15.99
N ALA A 407 21.78 48.11 17.16
CA ALA A 407 22.12 46.91 17.91
C ALA A 407 20.88 46.08 18.28
N GLU A 408 20.97 44.76 18.07
CA GLU A 408 20.01 43.66 18.33
C GLU A 408 18.55 43.87 17.93
N SER A 409 17.87 44.89 18.45
CA SER A 409 16.74 45.48 17.76
C SER A 409 17.21 46.21 16.49
N VAL A 410 17.12 45.53 15.33
CA VAL A 410 17.10 46.15 13.98
C VAL A 410 15.88 47.09 13.78
N TRP A 411 15.12 47.28 14.84
CA TRP A 411 14.01 48.19 14.99
C TRP A 411 14.18 49.03 16.27
N SER A 412 15.31 49.74 16.41
CA SER A 412 15.34 50.90 17.30
C SER A 412 14.19 51.84 16.92
N GLU A 413 13.58 52.51 17.89
CA GLU A 413 12.40 53.35 17.65
C GLU A 413 12.67 54.42 16.58
N SER A 414 13.89 54.99 16.61
CA SER A 414 14.47 55.86 15.57
C SER A 414 14.43 55.25 14.17
N LEU A 415 14.91 54.01 13.96
CA LEU A 415 14.93 53.41 12.62
C LEU A 415 13.52 53.06 12.12
N ARG A 416 12.59 52.68 13.02
CA ARG A 416 11.17 52.52 12.64
C ARG A 416 10.60 53.85 12.15
N ALA A 417 10.83 54.93 12.90
CA ALA A 417 10.34 56.26 12.59
C ALA A 417 10.95 56.83 11.29
N GLN A 418 12.27 56.72 11.11
CA GLN A 418 12.98 57.19 9.92
C GLN A 418 12.52 56.46 8.65
N VAL A 419 12.39 55.12 8.69
CA VAL A 419 11.84 54.36 7.55
C VAL A 419 10.37 54.75 7.29
N SER A 420 9.55 54.89 8.33
CA SER A 420 8.14 55.28 8.17
C SER A 420 8.00 56.67 7.56
N ALA A 421 8.84 57.62 7.96
CA ALA A 421 8.89 58.97 7.40
C ALA A 421 9.37 58.98 5.94
N LEU A 422 10.34 58.13 5.57
CA LEU A 422 10.81 57.99 4.19
C LEU A 422 9.74 57.38 3.27
N LEU A 423 8.94 56.43 3.76
CA LEU A 423 7.81 55.87 3.00
C LEU A 423 6.68 56.90 2.88
N ALA A 424 6.33 57.60 3.96
CA ALA A 424 5.31 58.65 3.93
C ALA A 424 5.68 59.79 2.97
N LYS A 425 6.95 60.22 2.95
CA LYS A 425 7.49 61.20 1.97
C LYS A 425 7.40 60.75 0.50
N ARG A 426 7.21 59.45 0.23
CA ARG A 426 6.96 58.90 -1.11
C ARG A 426 5.51 58.41 -1.29
N GLY A 427 4.61 58.73 -0.37
CA GLY A 427 3.20 58.34 -0.46
C GLY A 427 2.93 56.86 -0.19
N TYR A 428 3.74 56.17 0.61
CA TYR A 428 3.55 54.76 0.98
C TYR A 428 3.46 54.52 2.49
N ALA A 429 2.66 53.53 2.89
CA ALA A 429 2.46 53.07 4.26
C ALA A 429 2.66 51.55 4.37
N TYR A 430 2.93 51.06 5.58
CA TYR A 430 3.04 49.63 5.86
C TYR A 430 1.70 48.90 5.73
N ARG A 431 1.72 47.67 5.22
CA ARG A 431 0.57 46.78 5.18
C ARG A 431 0.90 45.44 5.84
N GLY A 432 0.59 45.32 7.13
CA GLY A 432 0.83 44.11 7.93
C GLY A 432 2.19 44.12 8.64
N SER A 433 2.62 42.94 9.10
CA SER A 433 3.85 42.77 9.87
C SER A 433 5.10 42.67 9.00
N TRP A 434 6.24 43.06 9.59
CA TRP A 434 7.57 42.83 9.02
C TRP A 434 8.02 41.38 9.25
N THR A 435 8.78 40.84 8.30
CA THR A 435 9.20 39.43 8.27
C THR A 435 10.64 39.30 7.78
N GLY A 436 11.50 38.60 8.53
CA GLY A 436 12.91 38.38 8.16
C GLY A 436 13.84 38.30 9.38
N SER A 437 15.15 38.28 9.11
CA SER A 437 16.22 38.21 10.10
C SER A 437 17.22 39.35 9.85
N PRO A 438 17.92 39.88 10.88
CA PRO A 438 19.00 40.85 10.70
C PRO A 438 20.01 40.45 9.61
N ALA A 439 20.37 39.16 9.54
CA ALA A 439 21.35 38.63 8.57
C ALA A 439 20.78 38.43 7.15
N SER A 440 19.47 38.54 6.94
CA SER A 440 18.80 38.31 5.64
C SER A 440 18.09 39.55 5.08
N GLY A 441 18.18 40.67 5.79
CA GLY A 441 17.24 41.79 5.69
C GLY A 441 15.86 41.43 6.26
N ILE A 442 15.15 42.47 6.73
CA ILE A 442 13.76 42.36 7.19
C ILE A 442 12.84 43.01 6.13
N VAL A 443 11.74 42.36 5.79
CA VAL A 443 10.86 42.73 4.67
C VAL A 443 9.41 42.94 5.11
N CYS A 444 8.83 44.09 4.76
CA CYS A 444 7.41 44.40 4.93
C CYS A 444 6.70 44.46 3.57
N ALA A 445 5.37 44.31 3.56
CA ALA A 445 4.54 44.77 2.44
C ALA A 445 4.16 46.25 2.62
N ILE A 446 3.98 46.96 1.51
CA ILE A 446 3.57 48.37 1.48
C ILE A 446 2.33 48.55 0.61
N ALA A 447 1.59 49.62 0.86
CA ALA A 447 0.51 50.13 0.03
C ALA A 447 0.69 51.66 -0.12
N PRO A 448 0.19 52.29 -1.20
CA PRO A 448 0.13 53.74 -1.23
C PRO A 448 -0.73 54.27 -0.08
N LEU A 449 -0.43 55.47 0.42
CA LEU A 449 -1.36 56.19 1.29
C LEU A 449 -2.65 56.47 0.52
N PRO A 450 -3.83 56.47 1.18
CA PRO A 450 -5.00 57.09 0.60
C PRO A 450 -4.71 58.58 0.40
N GLU A 451 -5.03 59.09 -0.78
CA GLU A 451 -4.96 60.52 -1.07
C GLU A 451 -5.99 61.25 -0.18
N ALA A 452 -5.56 62.32 0.49
CA ALA A 452 -6.39 62.99 1.47
C ALA A 452 -7.50 63.80 0.78
N ALA A 453 -8.72 63.27 0.78
CA ALA A 453 -9.90 64.01 0.36
C ALA A 453 -10.01 65.32 1.19
N PRO A 454 -10.36 66.46 0.57
CA PRO A 454 -10.40 67.74 1.26
C PRO A 454 -11.45 67.71 2.38
N HIS A 455 -11.05 68.18 3.57
CA HIS A 455 -11.86 68.10 4.77
C HIS A 455 -13.04 69.09 4.70
N ALA A 456 -14.27 68.58 4.68
CA ALA A 456 -15.41 69.30 5.25
C ALA A 456 -15.25 69.34 6.80
N PRO A 457 -15.72 70.39 7.50
CA PRO A 457 -15.38 70.64 8.90
C PRO A 457 -15.95 69.57 9.85
N ALA A 458 -15.32 69.46 11.02
CA ALA A 458 -15.61 68.42 12.00
C ALA A 458 -16.57 68.89 13.09
N GLU A 459 -17.22 67.92 13.74
CA GLU A 459 -17.60 68.04 15.14
C GLU A 459 -17.24 66.75 15.90
N GLN A 460 -16.90 66.92 17.18
CA GLN A 460 -16.46 65.89 18.14
C GLN A 460 -17.03 66.27 19.52
N PRO A 461 -16.90 65.44 20.56
CA PRO A 461 -17.22 64.01 20.66
C PRO A 461 -18.07 63.74 21.93
N THR A 462 -18.39 62.48 22.24
CA THR A 462 -18.27 61.91 23.62
C THR A 462 -18.45 60.37 23.60
N PRO A 463 -18.00 59.61 24.63
CA PRO A 463 -17.68 58.19 24.45
C PRO A 463 -18.48 57.15 25.27
N LYS A 464 -18.48 55.91 24.76
CA LYS A 464 -18.48 54.60 25.49
C LYS A 464 -19.43 54.37 26.68
N ALA A 465 -20.50 53.61 26.42
CA ALA A 465 -21.06 52.56 27.31
C ALA A 465 -21.69 51.48 26.38
N ALA A 466 -21.39 50.17 26.47
CA ALA A 466 -21.58 49.18 27.55
C ALA A 466 -22.99 48.57 27.57
N VAL A 467 -23.07 47.26 27.85
CA VAL A 467 -24.27 46.42 27.60
C VAL A 467 -25.22 46.33 28.81
N ARG A 468 -26.50 46.63 28.59
CA ARG A 468 -27.71 46.04 29.22
C ARG A 468 -28.92 46.44 28.34
N GLN A 469 -29.79 45.55 27.85
CA GLN A 469 -30.69 44.55 28.48
C GLN A 469 -32.07 45.16 28.85
N VAL A 470 -33.13 44.36 28.67
CA VAL A 470 -34.54 44.54 29.11
C VAL A 470 -35.50 45.20 28.10
N ASP A 471 -36.48 44.37 27.67
CA ASP A 471 -37.90 44.56 27.29
C ASP A 471 -38.42 45.73 26.43
N GLY A 472 -39.51 45.48 25.68
CA GLY A 472 -40.30 46.50 24.97
C GLY A 472 -41.26 45.93 23.91
N GLN A 473 -42.58 46.04 24.12
CA GLN A 473 -43.65 45.57 23.23
C GLN A 473 -44.07 46.64 22.19
N GLY A 474 -44.82 46.23 21.16
CA GLY A 474 -45.46 47.10 20.14
C GLY A 474 -45.12 46.64 18.71
N GLN A 475 -45.98 46.04 17.88
CA GLN A 475 -47.42 46.21 17.57
C GLN A 475 -47.70 47.36 16.58
N ALA A 476 -48.72 47.14 15.73
CA ALA A 476 -49.28 48.01 14.70
C ALA A 476 -48.50 48.13 13.37
N ASP A 477 -49.15 48.23 12.20
CA ASP A 477 -50.50 47.76 11.81
C ASP A 477 -50.63 47.69 10.26
N GLU A 478 -51.75 47.14 9.78
CA GLU A 478 -52.50 47.45 8.53
C GLU A 478 -51.73 47.59 7.18
N CYS A 479 -51.95 46.72 6.19
CA CYS A 479 -53.12 46.63 5.28
C CYS A 479 -53.14 47.70 4.16
N GLU A 480 -53.17 47.27 2.89
CA GLU A 480 -54.34 47.43 1.99
C GLU A 480 -54.12 46.75 0.62
N ALA A 481 -55.20 46.56 -0.15
CA ALA A 481 -55.22 46.04 -1.53
C ALA A 481 -55.84 47.09 -2.47
N PRO A 482 -55.70 46.96 -3.81
CA PRO A 482 -56.80 46.38 -4.61
C PRO A 482 -56.31 45.32 -5.64
N VAL A 483 -57.06 44.31 -6.11
CA VAL A 483 -58.19 44.26 -7.10
C VAL A 483 -57.97 45.04 -8.42
N ASP A 484 -58.37 44.59 -9.64
CA ASP A 484 -59.47 43.70 -10.07
C ASP A 484 -59.15 42.72 -11.26
N HIS A 485 -60.10 41.78 -11.48
CA HIS A 485 -60.56 40.95 -12.63
C HIS A 485 -60.03 41.13 -14.10
N GLU A 486 -60.25 40.28 -15.12
CA GLU A 486 -61.15 39.12 -15.45
C GLU A 486 -60.52 38.26 -16.64
N THR A 487 -61.05 37.28 -17.43
CA THR A 487 -62.34 36.53 -17.67
C THR A 487 -62.09 35.14 -18.36
N ALA A 488 -63.13 34.28 -18.39
CA ALA A 488 -63.55 33.33 -19.47
C ALA A 488 -62.85 31.95 -19.76
N THR A 489 -63.67 31.04 -20.31
CA THR A 489 -63.47 29.61 -20.71
C THR A 489 -64.50 29.27 -21.83
N PRO A 490 -64.76 28.02 -22.29
CA PRO A 490 -63.94 26.80 -22.56
C PRO A 490 -64.09 26.36 -24.06
N ASP A 491 -63.69 25.13 -24.46
CA ASP A 491 -64.60 24.14 -25.11
C ASP A 491 -63.97 22.75 -25.46
N ALA A 492 -64.82 21.73 -25.70
CA ALA A 492 -64.69 20.58 -26.66
C ALA A 492 -65.20 19.19 -26.17
N ALA A 493 -65.91 18.46 -27.06
CA ALA A 493 -66.45 17.09 -26.87
C ALA A 493 -66.58 16.36 -28.26
N GLU A 494 -67.06 15.12 -28.45
CA GLU A 494 -67.69 14.12 -27.57
C GLU A 494 -67.37 12.65 -28.02
N LYS A 495 -67.94 11.65 -27.32
CA LYS A 495 -68.04 10.18 -27.52
C LYS A 495 -68.11 9.68 -28.98
N LEU A 496 -67.62 8.44 -29.23
CA LEU A 496 -68.45 7.25 -29.59
C LEU A 496 -67.63 5.95 -29.77
N ALA A 497 -68.34 4.81 -29.75
CA ALA A 497 -67.91 3.40 -29.95
C ALA A 497 -69.14 2.62 -30.52
N PRO A 498 -69.13 1.29 -30.87
CA PRO A 498 -68.14 0.22 -30.61
C PRO A 498 -67.93 -0.84 -31.75
N THR A 499 -67.20 -1.95 -31.45
CA THR A 499 -67.21 -3.31 -32.13
C THR A 499 -66.79 -3.40 -33.62
N CYS A 500 -66.20 -4.49 -34.16
CA CYS A 500 -65.77 -5.83 -33.70
C CYS A 500 -64.47 -6.22 -34.48
N ASP A 501 -63.43 -6.79 -33.85
CA ASP A 501 -63.09 -8.24 -33.81
C ASP A 501 -62.62 -8.90 -35.13
N PHE A 502 -61.30 -9.15 -35.28
CA PHE A 502 -60.74 -10.48 -35.65
C PHE A 502 -59.17 -10.55 -35.58
N SER A 503 -58.66 -11.72 -35.15
CA SER A 503 -57.36 -12.38 -35.41
C SER A 503 -56.01 -11.62 -35.51
N GLU A 504 -55.09 -12.04 -34.61
CA GLU A 504 -53.70 -12.46 -34.86
C GLU A 504 -52.47 -11.50 -34.90
N ASN A 505 -51.64 -11.68 -33.85
CA ASN A 505 -50.22 -12.07 -33.89
C ASN A 505 -49.18 -11.10 -33.28
N THR A 506 -48.11 -11.69 -32.75
CA THR A 506 -47.22 -11.17 -31.70
C THR A 506 -46.35 -9.99 -32.13
N ARG A 507 -46.32 -8.94 -31.30
CA ARG A 507 -45.10 -8.15 -31.02
C ARG A 507 -45.18 -7.53 -29.62
N ASN A 508 -44.01 -7.23 -29.05
CA ASN A 508 -43.87 -6.66 -27.71
C ASN A 508 -44.52 -5.28 -27.60
N LEU A 509 -45.03 -4.92 -26.42
CA LEU A 509 -44.82 -3.58 -25.89
C LEU A 509 -44.80 -3.54 -24.35
N SER A 510 -43.92 -2.71 -23.81
CA SER A 510 -44.12 -1.98 -22.54
C SER A 510 -45.38 -1.10 -22.66
N ASP A 511 -46.06 -0.68 -21.60
CA ASP A 511 -45.55 0.00 -20.40
C ASP A 511 -46.66 0.04 -19.31
N ARG A 512 -46.27 0.44 -18.08
CA ARG A 512 -47.14 0.70 -16.91
C ARG A 512 -47.81 -0.55 -16.29
N SER A 513 -48.18 -0.54 -15.01
CA SER A 513 -48.23 0.59 -14.05
C SER A 513 -47.32 0.43 -12.83
N ARG A 514 -47.09 1.54 -12.12
CA ARG A 514 -46.16 1.65 -11.00
C ARG A 514 -46.80 2.44 -9.86
N VAL A 515 -47.40 1.75 -8.91
CA VAL A 515 -47.80 2.28 -7.59
C VAL A 515 -47.11 1.43 -6.53
N GLY A 516 -46.59 2.06 -5.48
CA GLY A 516 -45.53 1.48 -4.66
C GLY A 516 -45.98 0.60 -3.49
N HIS A 517 -45.18 -0.44 -3.22
CA HIS A 517 -44.84 -0.83 -1.86
C HIS A 517 -43.33 -0.97 -1.72
N SER A 518 -42.81 -0.62 -0.54
CA SER A 518 -41.38 -0.48 -0.29
C SER A 518 -40.94 -1.38 0.85
N ASP A 519 -40.66 -2.65 0.54
CA ASP A 519 -40.12 -3.62 1.49
C ASP A 519 -38.83 -4.24 0.94
N TYR A 520 -37.70 -3.75 1.46
CA TYR A 520 -36.43 -4.48 1.46
C TYR A 520 -36.16 -4.92 2.90
N PRO A 521 -35.82 -6.20 3.17
CA PRO A 521 -35.61 -6.68 4.52
C PRO A 521 -34.40 -6.00 5.17
N LEU A 522 -34.60 -5.47 6.38
CA LEU A 522 -33.59 -4.72 7.12
C LEU A 522 -32.47 -5.60 7.71
N ASN A 523 -31.34 -4.95 7.95
CA ASN A 523 -30.12 -5.54 8.49
C ASN A 523 -30.32 -6.03 9.95
N PRO A 524 -30.01 -7.29 10.31
CA PRO A 524 -30.30 -7.84 11.64
C PRO A 524 -29.28 -7.41 12.70
N SER A 525 -29.31 -6.13 13.11
CA SER A 525 -28.43 -5.60 14.15
C SER A 525 -29.03 -4.47 15.01
N GLN A 526 -30.35 -4.48 15.25
CA GLN A 526 -31.05 -3.56 16.18
C GLN A 526 -32.45 -4.10 16.53
N ALA A 527 -32.53 -5.10 17.41
CA ALA A 527 -33.79 -5.74 17.81
C ALA A 527 -33.76 -6.40 19.22
N GLN A 528 -33.06 -5.78 20.18
CA GLN A 528 -33.04 -6.23 21.58
C GLN A 528 -33.07 -5.06 22.56
N GLU A 529 -34.20 -4.35 22.62
CA GLU A 529 -34.57 -3.50 23.76
C GLU A 529 -36.10 -3.42 23.86
N ARG A 530 -36.63 -3.27 25.08
CA ARG A 530 -38.07 -3.18 25.42
C ARG A 530 -38.95 -4.44 25.18
N ALA A 531 -38.69 -5.53 25.92
CA ALA A 531 -39.71 -6.56 26.19
C ALA A 531 -39.44 -7.43 27.44
N MET A 532 -38.97 -6.88 28.57
CA MET A 532 -38.95 -7.61 29.86
C MET A 532 -39.19 -6.71 31.08
N THR A 533 -40.22 -7.06 31.85
CA THR A 533 -40.47 -6.62 33.24
C THR A 533 -41.21 -7.77 33.95
N ALA A 534 -40.59 -8.35 34.98
CA ALA A 534 -41.03 -9.55 35.72
C ALA A 534 -41.04 -10.86 34.87
N THR A 535 -40.80 -12.06 35.40
CA THR A 535 -40.46 -12.48 36.78
C THR A 535 -39.47 -13.66 36.74
N THR A 536 -38.60 -13.79 37.76
CA THR A 536 -37.77 -15.00 38.03
C THR A 536 -38.55 -15.97 38.95
N PRO A 537 -38.18 -17.28 39.09
CA PRO A 537 -36.89 -17.74 39.65
C PRO A 537 -36.19 -18.91 38.91
N GLU A 538 -34.91 -19.14 39.29
CA GLU A 538 -34.16 -20.41 39.54
C GLU A 538 -34.55 -21.72 38.76
N ASP A 539 -33.65 -22.63 38.35
CA ASP A 539 -32.30 -23.00 38.87
C ASP A 539 -31.43 -23.78 37.82
N THR A 540 -30.16 -24.05 38.15
CA THR A 540 -29.22 -25.09 37.63
C THR A 540 -28.56 -25.03 36.22
N THR A 541 -27.23 -24.81 36.25
CA THR A 541 -26.15 -25.52 35.49
C THR A 541 -25.99 -25.40 33.95
N PRO A 542 -24.83 -24.93 33.43
CA PRO A 542 -24.51 -24.90 31.99
C PRO A 542 -23.45 -25.91 31.48
N ALA A 543 -23.30 -25.94 30.13
CA ALA A 543 -22.25 -26.55 29.27
C ALA A 543 -22.44 -28.01 28.78
N PRO A 544 -21.87 -28.44 27.61
CA PRO A 544 -20.94 -27.72 26.73
C PRO A 544 -21.28 -27.68 25.21
N ASP A 545 -20.47 -26.97 24.43
CA ASP A 545 -20.52 -26.83 22.97
C ASP A 545 -20.41 -28.12 22.15
N LYS A 546 -20.95 -28.07 20.91
CA LYS A 546 -20.50 -28.92 19.78
C LYS A 546 -20.51 -28.16 18.44
N ALA A 547 -19.34 -27.69 18.02
CA ALA A 547 -19.12 -27.21 16.66
C ALA A 547 -18.96 -28.38 15.66
N ALA A 548 -19.47 -28.22 14.44
CA ALA A 548 -19.35 -29.19 13.35
C ALA A 548 -18.11 -28.92 12.46
N PRO A 549 -17.54 -29.93 11.77
CA PRO A 549 -16.19 -29.83 11.21
C PRO A 549 -16.12 -29.30 9.77
N THR A 550 -15.28 -28.29 9.51
CA THR A 550 -14.91 -27.85 8.16
C THR A 550 -13.72 -28.63 7.62
N LYS A 551 -13.79 -29.07 6.36
CA LYS A 551 -12.77 -29.91 5.70
C LYS A 551 -11.68 -29.06 5.04
N LYS A 552 -10.41 -29.42 5.25
CA LYS A 552 -9.26 -28.78 4.60
C LYS A 552 -9.26 -29.02 3.08
N SER A 553 -9.26 -27.96 2.27
CA SER A 553 -9.00 -28.00 0.83
C SER A 553 -7.62 -27.41 0.52
N ALA A 554 -6.75 -28.18 -0.14
CA ALA A 554 -5.35 -27.81 -0.34
C ALA A 554 -5.14 -27.06 -1.69
N ALA A 555 -4.99 -25.73 -1.62
CA ALA A 555 -4.80 -24.87 -2.80
C ALA A 555 -3.32 -24.61 -3.13
N LYS A 556 -2.70 -25.53 -3.88
CA LYS A 556 -1.31 -25.42 -4.40
C LYS A 556 -1.18 -24.34 -5.48
N ARG A 557 -0.55 -23.18 -5.19
CA ARG A 557 -0.09 -22.21 -6.20
C ARG A 557 1.26 -21.56 -5.84
N THR A 558 2.09 -21.36 -6.86
CA THR A 558 3.45 -20.82 -6.78
C THR A 558 3.50 -19.29 -7.03
N PRO A 559 4.46 -18.56 -6.43
CA PRO A 559 4.79 -17.21 -6.88
C PRO A 559 5.55 -17.21 -8.22
N ARG A 560 5.60 -16.06 -8.88
CA ARG A 560 6.46 -15.79 -10.06
C ARG A 560 7.03 -14.38 -9.91
N GLY A 561 8.35 -14.27 -9.78
CA GLY A 561 9.05 -13.00 -9.67
C GLY A 561 10.51 -13.18 -10.10
N THR A 562 10.92 -12.44 -11.12
CA THR A 562 12.24 -12.52 -11.75
C THR A 562 13.22 -11.53 -11.13
N LYS A 563 14.43 -11.99 -10.80
CA LYS A 563 15.65 -11.16 -10.79
C LYS A 563 16.78 -11.92 -11.47
N THR A 564 17.64 -11.19 -12.16
CA THR A 564 18.72 -11.71 -13.02
C THR A 564 20.02 -11.81 -12.23
N ALA A 565 20.79 -12.88 -12.43
CA ALA A 565 22.17 -13.01 -11.95
C ALA A 565 22.95 -13.94 -12.89
N THR A 566 24.19 -13.56 -13.21
CA THR A 566 25.09 -14.28 -14.15
C THR A 566 25.80 -15.43 -13.44
N PRO A 567 25.93 -16.63 -14.05
CA PRO A 567 26.62 -17.77 -13.45
C PRO A 567 28.11 -17.85 -13.83
N THR A 568 28.91 -18.44 -12.94
CA THR A 568 30.23 -19.04 -13.20
C THR A 568 30.26 -20.50 -12.67
N PRO A 569 31.20 -21.37 -13.12
CA PRO A 569 30.86 -22.79 -13.30
C PRO A 569 31.25 -23.77 -12.19
N LYS A 570 30.37 -24.78 -12.02
CA LYS A 570 30.57 -26.22 -11.71
C LYS A 570 31.71 -26.73 -10.80
N ALA A 571 31.31 -27.68 -9.95
CA ALA A 571 31.96 -29.00 -9.77
C ALA A 571 30.88 -30.11 -9.83
N ASP A 572 31.25 -31.39 -10.03
CA ASP A 572 30.34 -32.42 -10.61
C ASP A 572 30.05 -33.68 -9.74
N LYS A 573 28.93 -34.37 -10.07
CA LYS A 573 28.59 -35.81 -9.83
C LYS A 573 28.27 -36.30 -8.39
N PRO A 574 27.68 -37.52 -8.22
CA PRO A 574 26.78 -38.29 -9.10
C PRO A 574 25.44 -38.74 -8.42
N PRO A 575 24.42 -39.23 -9.17
CA PRO A 575 23.08 -39.50 -8.63
C PRO A 575 22.79 -40.98 -8.24
N ALA A 576 21.91 -41.18 -7.24
CA ALA A 576 21.44 -42.50 -6.79
C ALA A 576 19.93 -42.74 -7.01
N LYS A 577 19.62 -43.96 -7.45
CA LYS A 577 18.36 -44.49 -8.01
C LYS A 577 17.12 -44.38 -7.10
N ARG A 578 15.91 -44.23 -7.70
CA ARG A 578 14.60 -44.42 -7.03
C ARG A 578 13.94 -45.72 -7.49
N ALA A 579 13.44 -46.54 -6.56
CA ALA A 579 12.55 -47.68 -6.79
C ALA A 579 11.62 -47.86 -5.55
N PRO A 580 10.63 -48.78 -5.50
CA PRO A 580 9.24 -48.31 -5.49
C PRO A 580 8.44 -48.66 -4.21
N ARG A 581 7.15 -48.27 -4.22
CA ARG A 581 6.25 -48.23 -3.05
C ARG A 581 5.29 -49.43 -3.02
N ALA A 582 5.30 -50.20 -1.93
CA ALA A 582 4.39 -51.33 -1.70
C ALA A 582 3.05 -50.92 -1.00
N LYS A 583 2.11 -51.86 -0.91
CA LYS A 583 0.75 -51.71 -0.32
C LYS A 583 0.50 -52.75 0.79
N LYS A 584 -0.67 -52.65 1.45
CA LYS A 584 -1.37 -53.59 2.38
C LYS A 584 -1.17 -53.33 3.89
N SER A 585 -2.04 -53.79 4.80
CA SER A 585 -3.50 -53.50 4.95
C SER A 585 -4.15 -54.21 6.16
N ALA A 586 -4.93 -53.45 6.94
CA ALA A 586 -6.14 -53.88 7.69
C ALA A 586 -6.03 -54.85 8.91
N ALA A 587 -7.19 -55.02 9.56
CA ALA A 587 -7.57 -55.92 10.67
C ALA A 587 -7.18 -55.52 12.11
N ALA A 588 -8.01 -55.92 13.09
CA ALA A 588 -8.01 -55.38 14.46
C ALA A 588 -8.53 -56.37 15.54
N ALA A 589 -8.00 -56.23 16.76
CA ALA A 589 -8.60 -56.59 18.08
C ALA A 589 -8.90 -58.09 18.35
N PRO A 590 -9.34 -58.51 19.57
CA PRO A 590 -9.51 -57.79 20.85
C PRO A 590 -8.94 -58.50 22.13
N ALA A 591 -9.12 -57.86 23.31
CA ALA A 591 -9.37 -58.45 24.65
C ALA A 591 -8.27 -59.28 25.39
N ASP A 592 -8.32 -59.52 26.72
CA ASP A 592 -8.59 -58.62 27.89
C ASP A 592 -8.16 -59.31 29.24
N ALA A 593 -8.10 -58.54 30.34
CA ALA A 593 -8.24 -58.87 31.78
C ALA A 593 -7.37 -59.93 32.54
N ALA A 594 -6.72 -59.47 33.64
CA ALA A 594 -6.67 -60.02 35.03
C ALA A 594 -6.18 -61.48 35.35
N ALA A 595 -5.67 -61.84 36.56
CA ALA A 595 -5.03 -61.17 37.71
C ALA A 595 -4.52 -62.24 38.75
N THR A 596 -3.92 -61.80 39.88
CA THR A 596 -3.82 -62.49 41.21
C THR A 596 -2.45 -63.03 41.72
N GLU A 597 -1.75 -62.18 42.50
CA GLU A 597 -1.08 -62.41 43.82
C GLU A 597 0.07 -63.43 44.04
N ALA A 598 0.66 -63.38 45.26
CA ALA A 598 1.99 -63.93 45.68
C ALA A 598 1.86 -64.81 46.97
N PRO A 599 2.89 -65.19 47.80
CA PRO A 599 4.18 -64.55 48.19
C PRO A 599 5.41 -65.49 47.92
N ALA A 600 6.57 -65.58 48.61
CA ALA A 600 7.10 -65.01 49.87
C ALA A 600 8.66 -65.00 50.01
N ALA A 601 9.13 -64.23 51.00
CA ALA A 601 10.36 -64.29 51.82
C ALA A 601 11.63 -65.10 51.43
N ALA A 602 12.79 -64.41 51.34
CA ALA A 602 13.96 -64.57 52.23
C ALA A 602 15.11 -63.56 51.90
N GLU A 603 15.87 -63.12 52.91
CA GLU A 603 17.06 -62.24 52.86
C GLU A 603 17.86 -62.45 54.18
N PRO A 604 19.14 -62.04 54.36
CA PRO A 604 20.17 -61.49 53.46
C PRO A 604 21.48 -62.35 53.57
N PRO A 605 22.75 -61.88 53.44
CA PRO A 605 23.33 -60.64 52.88
C PRO A 605 24.51 -60.86 51.88
N ALA A 606 25.12 -59.75 51.42
CA ALA A 606 26.58 -59.53 51.19
C ALA A 606 27.01 -58.94 49.81
N GLU A 607 27.54 -57.71 49.88
CA GLU A 607 28.72 -57.18 49.16
C GLU A 607 28.72 -56.91 47.62
N ARG A 608 28.67 -55.60 47.31
CA ARG A 608 29.55 -54.84 46.36
C ARG A 608 29.39 -54.96 44.83
N SER A 609 28.81 -53.89 44.29
CA SER A 609 29.25 -53.11 43.11
C SER A 609 29.42 -53.79 41.74
N SER A 610 28.51 -53.44 40.82
CA SER A 610 28.90 -52.91 39.51
C SER A 610 27.87 -51.88 39.02
N ALA A 611 28.25 -50.99 38.10
CA ALA A 611 27.36 -49.93 37.62
C ALA A 611 26.26 -50.49 36.71
N HIS A 612 25.04 -49.97 36.81
CA HIS A 612 23.96 -50.22 35.86
C HIS A 612 23.39 -48.91 35.34
N ALA A 613 23.32 -48.76 34.02
CA ALA A 613 22.60 -47.67 33.39
C ALA A 613 21.09 -47.89 33.60
N GLU A 614 20.53 -47.26 34.64
CA GLU A 614 19.13 -47.40 35.03
C GLU A 614 18.20 -46.95 33.89
N LYS A 615 17.58 -47.93 33.21
CA LYS A 615 16.55 -47.70 32.20
C LYS A 615 15.41 -46.87 32.78
N THR A 616 14.84 -45.98 31.99
CA THR A 616 13.66 -45.19 32.35
C THR A 616 12.48 -46.09 32.77
N VAL A 617 12.03 -46.01 34.02
CA VAL A 617 10.91 -46.83 34.56
C VAL A 617 9.73 -45.94 34.96
N GLN A 618 8.50 -46.38 34.66
CA GLN A 618 7.27 -45.76 35.19
C GLN A 618 7.02 -46.25 36.63
N ARG A 619 6.90 -45.32 37.59
CA ARG A 619 6.70 -45.59 39.03
C ARG A 619 5.63 -44.66 39.62
N MET A 620 5.02 -45.07 40.74
CA MET A 620 4.07 -44.22 41.49
C MET A 620 4.81 -43.38 42.56
N VAL A 621 5.03 -42.11 42.25
CA VAL A 621 5.84 -41.17 43.06
C VAL A 621 4.92 -40.36 44.00
N PRO A 622 5.25 -40.20 45.30
CA PRO A 622 4.52 -39.32 46.20
C PRO A 622 4.60 -37.85 45.76
N THR A 623 3.46 -37.16 45.70
CA THR A 623 3.35 -35.83 45.09
C THR A 623 4.22 -34.77 45.79
N ASP A 624 4.38 -34.88 47.11
CA ASP A 624 5.18 -33.98 47.94
C ASP A 624 6.70 -34.18 47.80
N ARG A 625 7.12 -35.29 47.16
CA ARG A 625 8.52 -35.53 46.77
C ARG A 625 8.85 -35.01 45.37
N ILE A 626 7.89 -34.35 44.70
CA ILE A 626 8.09 -33.76 43.36
C ILE A 626 8.24 -32.23 43.48
N ASP A 627 9.42 -31.74 43.13
CA ASP A 627 9.73 -30.32 43.04
C ASP A 627 9.57 -29.79 41.61
N ARG A 628 9.26 -28.50 41.50
CA ARG A 628 9.22 -27.78 40.22
C ARG A 628 10.64 -27.44 39.77
N ASP A 629 10.97 -27.78 38.53
CA ASP A 629 12.17 -27.25 37.86
C ASP A 629 11.99 -25.74 37.56
N PRO A 630 12.86 -24.84 38.08
CA PRO A 630 12.79 -23.41 37.79
C PRO A 630 13.02 -23.07 36.30
N ALA A 631 13.66 -23.95 35.52
CA ALA A 631 14.05 -23.69 34.13
C ALA A 631 12.92 -23.94 33.10
N GLN A 632 11.73 -24.38 33.55
CA GLN A 632 10.58 -24.64 32.68
C GLN A 632 10.25 -23.44 31.76
N PRO A 633 9.93 -23.65 30.47
CA PRO A 633 9.76 -22.56 29.49
C PRO A 633 8.39 -21.88 29.54
N ARG A 634 7.40 -22.46 30.25
CA ARG A 634 6.06 -21.89 30.41
C ARG A 634 5.90 -21.28 31.81
N GLU A 635 5.75 -19.96 31.84
CA GLU A 635 5.62 -19.19 33.08
C GLU A 635 4.14 -18.85 33.38
N ILE A 636 3.32 -18.65 32.33
CA ILE A 636 1.91 -18.26 32.43
C ILE A 636 0.97 -19.44 32.15
N PHE A 637 -0.09 -19.57 32.96
CA PHE A 637 -1.09 -20.63 32.83
C PHE A 637 -2.50 -20.04 32.84
N ASP A 638 -3.33 -20.44 31.87
CA ASP A 638 -4.74 -20.09 31.83
C ASP A 638 -5.52 -20.83 32.94
N GLU A 639 -6.29 -20.07 33.71
CA GLU A 639 -7.07 -20.55 34.85
C GLU A 639 -8.28 -21.39 34.40
N ALA A 640 -8.95 -21.04 33.29
CA ALA A 640 -10.08 -21.79 32.77
C ALA A 640 -9.65 -23.18 32.28
N GLY A 641 -8.57 -23.22 31.50
CA GLY A 641 -7.88 -24.44 31.09
C GLY A 641 -7.20 -25.21 32.22
N MET A 642 -7.00 -24.62 33.39
CA MET A 642 -6.60 -25.34 34.61
C MET A 642 -7.81 -25.96 35.32
N ALA A 643 -8.90 -25.20 35.49
CA ALA A 643 -10.13 -25.68 36.11
C ALA A 643 -10.74 -26.87 35.35
N GLY A 644 -10.73 -26.83 34.00
CA GLY A 644 -11.14 -27.97 33.16
C GLY A 644 -10.28 -29.22 33.38
N LEU A 645 -8.96 -29.06 33.52
CA LEU A 645 -8.04 -30.17 33.81
C LEU A 645 -8.27 -30.73 35.22
N ILE A 646 -8.51 -29.88 36.22
CA ILE A 646 -8.84 -30.30 37.59
C ILE A 646 -10.16 -31.08 37.61
N LYS A 647 -11.21 -30.60 36.93
CA LYS A 647 -12.51 -31.30 36.82
C LYS A 647 -12.37 -32.66 36.13
N SER A 648 -11.53 -32.76 35.09
CA SER A 648 -11.22 -34.02 34.41
C SER A 648 -10.45 -35.00 35.32
N MET A 649 -9.39 -34.52 36.00
CA MET A 649 -8.54 -35.34 36.85
C MET A 649 -9.26 -35.82 38.12
N ARG A 650 -10.22 -35.06 38.67
CA ARG A 650 -11.11 -35.54 39.75
C ARG A 650 -12.03 -36.68 39.28
N LYS A 651 -12.45 -36.70 38.01
CA LYS A 651 -13.40 -37.70 37.48
C LYS A 651 -12.72 -38.96 36.92
N LEU A 652 -11.53 -38.83 36.34
CA LEU A 652 -10.86 -39.89 35.56
C LEU A 652 -9.45 -40.23 36.08
N GLY A 653 -8.98 -39.57 37.16
CA GLY A 653 -7.63 -39.73 37.66
C GLY A 653 -6.55 -39.22 36.70
N GLN A 654 -5.32 -39.69 36.87
CA GLN A 654 -4.18 -39.30 36.05
C GLN A 654 -3.99 -40.26 34.85
N LEU A 655 -4.71 -40.01 33.76
CA LEU A 655 -4.65 -40.82 32.53
C LEU A 655 -3.30 -40.80 31.78
N GLN A 656 -2.37 -39.90 32.12
CA GLN A 656 -1.09 -39.72 31.42
C GLN A 656 0.05 -39.44 32.40
N PRO A 657 1.14 -40.23 32.41
CA PRO A 657 2.26 -40.06 33.34
C PRO A 657 3.01 -38.74 33.11
N ILE A 658 3.46 -38.11 34.20
CA ILE A 658 4.40 -36.98 34.16
C ILE A 658 5.83 -37.51 33.99
N THR A 659 6.79 -36.67 33.57
CA THR A 659 8.21 -37.06 33.51
C THR A 659 8.98 -36.36 34.61
N VAL A 660 9.69 -37.13 35.43
CA VAL A 660 10.50 -36.62 36.54
C VAL A 660 11.93 -37.16 36.46
N ARG A 661 12.88 -36.42 37.00
CA ARG A 661 14.28 -36.81 37.14
C ARG A 661 14.57 -37.09 38.60
N TYR A 662 15.15 -38.24 38.91
CA TYR A 662 15.53 -38.58 40.28
C TYR A 662 16.87 -37.90 40.63
N VAL A 663 16.93 -37.25 41.80
CA VAL A 663 18.16 -36.66 42.35
C VAL A 663 18.67 -37.59 43.47
N PRO A 664 19.77 -38.33 43.27
CA PRO A 664 20.23 -39.33 44.26
C PRO A 664 20.57 -38.73 45.62
N GLU A 665 21.17 -37.53 45.64
CA GLU A 665 21.64 -36.83 46.84
C GLU A 665 20.50 -36.47 47.79
N THR A 666 19.42 -35.87 47.26
CA THR A 666 18.28 -35.40 48.06
C THR A 666 17.16 -36.43 48.17
N LYS A 667 17.19 -37.50 47.35
CA LYS A 667 16.14 -38.52 47.21
C LYS A 667 14.77 -37.94 46.79
N ARG A 668 14.75 -36.74 46.20
CA ARG A 668 13.55 -36.07 45.64
C ARG A 668 13.53 -36.18 44.11
N TYR A 669 12.42 -35.77 43.52
CA TYR A 669 12.15 -35.85 42.08
C TYR A 669 11.95 -34.45 41.51
N ILE A 670 12.73 -34.05 40.51
CA ILE A 670 12.57 -32.76 39.84
C ILE A 670 11.73 -32.95 38.57
N LEU A 671 10.70 -32.12 38.40
CA LEU A 671 9.74 -32.25 37.31
C LEU A 671 10.29 -31.77 35.96
N VAL A 672 10.47 -32.70 35.02
CA VAL A 672 10.95 -32.42 33.66
C VAL A 672 9.78 -32.12 32.70
N MET A 673 8.65 -32.83 32.82
CA MET A 673 7.47 -32.61 31.96
C MET A 673 6.16 -32.78 32.71
N GLY A 674 5.17 -31.96 32.35
CA GLY A 674 3.78 -32.12 32.79
C GLY A 674 3.33 -31.21 33.94
N GLU A 675 3.90 -30.00 34.06
CA GLU A 675 3.61 -29.08 35.17
C GLU A 675 2.12 -28.82 35.43
N ARG A 676 1.27 -28.69 34.39
CA ARG A 676 -0.19 -28.56 34.58
C ARG A 676 -0.82 -29.78 35.26
N ARG A 677 -0.32 -30.99 34.99
CA ARG A 677 -0.81 -32.23 35.62
C ARG A 677 -0.34 -32.33 37.07
N TRP A 678 0.89 -31.92 37.39
CA TRP A 678 1.38 -31.83 38.77
C TRP A 678 0.66 -30.74 39.59
N ARG A 679 0.49 -29.53 39.04
CA ARG A 679 -0.30 -28.46 39.66
C ARG A 679 -1.74 -28.91 39.92
N ALA A 680 -2.42 -29.47 38.92
CA ALA A 680 -3.78 -29.99 39.09
C ALA A 680 -3.88 -31.10 40.16
N ALA A 681 -2.93 -32.05 40.17
CA ALA A 681 -2.88 -33.11 41.19
C ALA A 681 -2.68 -32.54 42.60
N LYS A 682 -1.80 -31.54 42.76
CA LYS A 682 -1.59 -30.84 44.03
C LYS A 682 -2.84 -30.04 44.47
N SER A 683 -3.52 -29.35 43.56
CA SER A 683 -4.83 -28.70 43.80
C SER A 683 -6.00 -29.66 44.06
N ILE A 684 -5.79 -30.98 43.91
CA ILE A 684 -6.77 -32.04 44.23
C ILE A 684 -6.40 -32.76 45.54
N GLY A 685 -5.16 -32.62 46.03
CA GLY A 685 -4.65 -33.40 47.16
C GLY A 685 -4.30 -34.86 46.79
N LEU A 686 -3.98 -35.13 45.52
CA LEU A 686 -3.67 -36.49 45.05
C LEU A 686 -2.33 -36.95 45.64
N ALA A 687 -2.35 -37.94 46.55
CA ALA A 687 -1.17 -38.35 47.33
C ALA A 687 -0.01 -38.98 46.52
N ARG A 688 -0.30 -39.63 45.38
CA ARG A 688 0.71 -40.24 44.50
C ARG A 688 0.37 -40.01 43.03
N MET A 689 1.39 -39.69 42.23
CA MET A 689 1.29 -39.53 40.78
C MET A 689 2.00 -40.65 40.03
N SER A 690 1.46 -41.03 38.88
CA SER A 690 2.14 -41.90 37.91
C SER A 690 3.21 -41.08 37.19
N ALA A 691 4.47 -41.48 37.33
CA ALA A 691 5.61 -40.73 36.82
C ALA A 691 6.62 -41.63 36.10
N LEU A 692 7.08 -41.17 34.94
CA LEU A 692 8.20 -41.73 34.20
C LEU A 692 9.50 -41.19 34.83
N VAL A 693 10.27 -42.04 35.49
CA VAL A 693 11.48 -41.64 36.22
C VAL A 693 12.71 -41.77 35.34
N LEU A 694 13.37 -40.64 35.08
CA LEU A 694 14.68 -40.54 34.45
C LEU A 694 15.76 -40.63 35.54
N HIS A 695 16.71 -41.55 35.34
CA HIS A 695 17.85 -41.80 36.20
C HIS A 695 19.15 -41.41 35.47
N GLY A 696 20.21 -41.09 36.22
CA GLY A 696 21.55 -40.78 35.66
C GLY A 696 21.68 -39.45 34.89
N VAL A 697 20.67 -38.57 34.92
CA VAL A 697 20.69 -37.29 34.21
C VAL A 697 21.07 -36.13 35.16
N PRO A 698 22.10 -35.32 34.86
CA PRO A 698 22.52 -34.22 35.72
C PRO A 698 21.57 -33.01 35.66
N ASP A 699 21.69 -32.13 36.65
CA ASP A 699 20.91 -30.89 36.77
C ASP A 699 21.16 -29.94 35.59
N GLY A 700 20.07 -29.39 35.04
CA GLY A 700 20.12 -28.47 33.90
C GLY A 700 20.74 -29.05 32.63
N SER A 701 20.79 -30.39 32.46
CA SER A 701 21.45 -31.01 31.31
C SER A 701 20.86 -30.55 29.98
N ARG A 702 21.74 -30.40 28.98
CA ARG A 702 21.43 -30.00 27.60
C ARG A 702 20.29 -30.84 27.02
N GLU A 703 20.32 -32.15 27.24
CA GLU A 703 19.26 -33.08 26.82
C GLU A 703 17.90 -32.89 27.50
N THR A 704 17.85 -32.63 28.81
CA THR A 704 16.56 -32.45 29.52
C THR A 704 15.82 -31.22 29.02
N LEU A 705 16.55 -30.12 28.78
CA LEU A 705 15.97 -28.91 28.22
C LEU A 705 15.48 -29.15 26.78
N ALA A 706 16.29 -29.81 25.94
CA ALA A 706 15.89 -30.18 24.58
C ALA A 706 14.59 -30.99 24.54
N LYS A 707 14.49 -32.03 25.38
CA LYS A 707 13.30 -32.88 25.49
C LYS A 707 12.09 -32.07 25.98
N ALA A 708 12.24 -31.22 26.99
CA ALA A 708 11.17 -30.38 27.54
C ALA A 708 10.65 -29.32 26.53
N VAL A 709 11.54 -28.74 25.72
CA VAL A 709 11.14 -27.81 24.65
C VAL A 709 10.41 -28.55 23.52
N ALA A 710 10.95 -29.68 23.04
CA ALA A 710 10.34 -30.47 21.98
C ALA A 710 8.92 -31.00 22.35
N GLU A 711 8.67 -31.31 23.62
CA GLU A 711 7.35 -31.74 24.10
C GLU A 711 6.27 -30.63 24.06
N ASN A 712 6.68 -29.36 24.03
CA ASN A 712 5.78 -28.21 24.16
C ASN A 712 5.59 -27.38 22.88
N VAL A 713 6.56 -27.36 21.97
CA VAL A 713 6.48 -26.58 20.72
C VAL A 713 5.34 -27.08 19.83
N GLY A 714 4.55 -26.15 19.28
CA GLY A 714 3.38 -26.48 18.47
C GLY A 714 2.16 -26.98 19.26
N ARG A 715 2.17 -26.92 20.60
CA ARG A 715 0.93 -26.92 21.40
C ARG A 715 0.19 -25.60 21.19
N VAL A 716 -1.14 -25.64 21.24
CA VAL A 716 -2.01 -24.45 21.07
C VAL A 716 -1.73 -23.37 22.12
N ASP A 717 -1.28 -23.80 23.30
CA ASP A 717 -1.08 -22.95 24.48
C ASP A 717 0.24 -22.14 24.55
N MET A 718 1.22 -22.38 23.67
CA MET A 718 2.54 -21.75 23.78
C MET A 718 2.62 -20.48 22.93
N THR A 719 2.99 -19.35 23.53
CA THR A 719 3.03 -18.07 22.80
C THR A 719 4.22 -17.98 21.84
N PRO A 720 4.14 -17.13 20.79
CA PRO A 720 5.26 -16.81 19.90
C PRO A 720 6.58 -16.43 20.59
N ILE A 721 6.49 -15.80 21.77
CA ILE A 721 7.64 -15.31 22.53
C ILE A 721 8.18 -16.39 23.48
N GLU A 722 7.33 -17.28 24.01
CA GLU A 722 7.80 -18.44 24.78
C GLU A 722 8.54 -19.46 23.89
N GLU A 723 8.05 -19.72 22.66
CA GLU A 723 8.82 -20.54 21.69
C GLU A 723 10.19 -19.90 21.38
N ALA A 724 10.23 -18.57 21.19
CA ALA A 724 11.47 -17.84 20.94
C ALA A 724 12.46 -17.91 22.12
N LYS A 725 11.98 -17.67 23.35
CA LYS A 725 12.76 -17.83 24.60
C LYS A 725 13.27 -19.26 24.76
N ALA A 726 12.44 -20.27 24.47
CA ALA A 726 12.81 -21.67 24.55
C ALA A 726 13.94 -22.05 23.57
N PHE A 727 13.87 -21.58 22.32
CA PHE A 727 14.94 -21.80 21.34
C PHE A 727 16.22 -21.07 21.72
N GLN A 728 16.14 -19.82 22.20
CA GLN A 728 17.31 -19.09 22.68
C GLN A 728 17.95 -19.76 23.91
N ARG A 729 17.14 -20.33 24.85
CA ARG A 729 17.67 -21.13 25.98
C ARG A 729 18.44 -22.39 25.51
N LEU A 730 18.07 -22.98 24.36
CA LEU A 730 18.82 -24.10 23.75
C LEU A 730 20.11 -23.63 23.07
N VAL A 731 20.07 -22.54 22.29
CA VAL A 731 21.27 -21.97 21.65
C VAL A 731 22.28 -21.49 22.69
N ASN A 732 21.83 -20.90 23.80
CA ASN A 732 22.65 -20.56 24.96
C ASN A 732 23.19 -21.79 25.74
N LYS A 733 22.78 -23.00 25.35
CA LYS A 733 23.31 -24.29 25.83
C LYS A 733 24.05 -25.02 24.71
N GLU A 734 24.69 -24.24 23.82
CA GLU A 734 25.62 -24.69 22.77
C GLU A 734 24.99 -25.57 21.68
N TYR A 735 23.66 -25.62 21.56
CA TYR A 735 23.00 -26.19 20.39
C TYR A 735 23.10 -25.24 19.19
N THR A 736 23.48 -25.77 18.03
CA THR A 736 23.34 -25.01 16.77
C THR A 736 21.86 -24.81 16.42
N VAL A 737 21.54 -23.79 15.62
CA VAL A 737 20.16 -23.53 15.16
C VAL A 737 19.61 -24.70 14.34
N ASP A 738 20.50 -25.43 13.65
CA ASP A 738 20.18 -26.64 12.90
C ASP A 738 19.81 -27.81 13.84
N GLU A 739 20.62 -28.09 14.88
CA GLU A 739 20.29 -29.09 15.91
C GLU A 739 18.96 -28.79 16.60
N VAL A 740 18.70 -27.53 16.96
CA VAL A 740 17.40 -27.12 17.54
C VAL A 740 16.25 -27.40 16.56
N ALA A 741 16.45 -27.17 15.26
CA ALA A 741 15.42 -27.45 14.25
C ALA A 741 15.13 -28.95 14.11
N GLU A 742 16.15 -29.81 14.15
CA GLU A 742 15.99 -31.27 14.15
C GLU A 742 15.26 -31.77 15.41
N ILE A 743 15.73 -31.38 16.61
CA ILE A 743 15.16 -31.75 17.91
C ILE A 743 13.68 -31.40 18.01
N VAL A 744 13.28 -30.27 17.43
CA VAL A 744 11.93 -29.71 17.53
C VAL A 744 11.06 -30.07 16.30
N GLY A 745 11.63 -30.73 15.28
CA GLY A 745 10.89 -31.14 14.08
C GLY A 745 10.38 -29.95 13.25
N LYS A 746 11.19 -28.90 13.10
CA LYS A 746 10.88 -27.67 12.34
C LYS A 746 11.96 -27.41 11.28
N SER A 747 11.76 -26.40 10.44
CA SER A 747 12.83 -25.90 9.57
C SER A 747 13.75 -24.94 10.33
N VAL A 748 15.02 -24.92 9.96
CA VAL A 748 16.04 -23.96 10.45
C VAL A 748 15.52 -22.53 10.39
N ALA A 749 14.93 -22.15 9.26
CA ALA A 749 14.33 -20.83 9.07
C ALA A 749 13.20 -20.51 10.08
N TYR A 750 12.40 -21.49 10.50
CA TYR A 750 11.36 -21.29 11.51
C TYR A 750 11.98 -21.02 12.89
N VAL A 751 13.03 -21.74 13.26
CA VAL A 751 13.75 -21.52 14.53
C VAL A 751 14.42 -20.14 14.53
N GLY A 752 15.10 -19.77 13.45
CA GLY A 752 15.70 -18.44 13.28
C GLY A 752 14.68 -17.30 13.34
N TRP A 753 13.58 -17.39 12.58
CA TRP A 753 12.51 -16.37 12.61
C TRP A 753 11.82 -16.26 13.98
N ARG A 754 11.79 -17.34 14.76
CA ARG A 754 11.30 -17.29 16.15
C ARG A 754 12.29 -16.58 17.06
N ILE A 755 13.58 -16.94 17.01
CA ILE A 755 14.64 -16.28 17.79
C ILE A 755 14.69 -14.77 17.50
N ASP A 756 14.54 -14.36 16.24
CA ASP A 756 14.48 -12.96 15.83
C ASP A 756 13.44 -12.15 16.63
N LEU A 757 12.28 -12.72 17.00
CA LEU A 757 11.22 -12.03 17.75
C LEU A 757 11.67 -11.50 19.12
N LEU A 758 12.78 -11.99 19.69
CA LEU A 758 13.34 -11.44 20.93
C LEU A 758 13.89 -10.01 20.76
N LYS A 759 14.24 -9.62 19.52
CA LYS A 759 14.71 -8.28 19.14
C LYS A 759 13.60 -7.22 19.07
N LEU A 760 12.35 -7.62 19.28
CA LEU A 760 11.22 -6.69 19.39
C LEU A 760 11.35 -5.83 20.65
N CYS A 761 11.01 -4.54 20.56
CA CYS A 761 10.82 -3.66 21.73
C CYS A 761 9.60 -4.09 22.56
N ASP A 762 9.50 -3.67 23.82
CA ASP A 762 8.46 -4.16 24.73
C ASP A 762 7.03 -3.83 24.28
N SER A 763 6.79 -2.65 23.69
CA SER A 763 5.51 -2.33 23.07
C SER A 763 5.15 -3.24 21.88
N ALA A 764 6.16 -3.72 21.13
CA ALA A 764 5.93 -4.68 20.04
C ALA A 764 5.72 -6.11 20.56
N ARG A 765 6.42 -6.49 21.64
CA ARG A 765 6.19 -7.76 22.36
C ARG A 765 4.78 -7.82 22.93
N GLU A 766 4.31 -6.74 23.55
CA GLU A 766 2.96 -6.62 24.10
C GLU A 766 1.89 -6.64 22.99
N ALA A 767 2.09 -5.90 21.90
CA ALA A 767 1.18 -5.93 20.75
C ALA A 767 1.09 -7.32 20.09
N LEU A 768 2.20 -8.08 20.06
CA LEU A 768 2.23 -9.47 19.61
C LEU A 768 1.51 -10.41 20.59
N ALA A 769 1.71 -10.24 21.90
CA ALA A 769 1.05 -11.03 22.93
C ALA A 769 -0.48 -10.81 22.97
N LYS A 770 -0.93 -9.57 22.78
CA LYS A 770 -2.36 -9.20 22.64
C LYS A 770 -2.97 -9.57 21.27
N GLY A 771 -2.17 -10.11 20.34
CA GLY A 771 -2.62 -10.48 18.99
C GLY A 771 -2.88 -9.31 18.04
N HIS A 772 -2.61 -8.06 18.45
CA HIS A 772 -2.73 -6.87 17.60
C HIS A 772 -1.67 -6.82 16.50
N LEU A 773 -0.48 -7.38 16.74
CA LEU A 773 0.57 -7.53 15.73
C LEU A 773 0.65 -9.00 15.27
N PRO A 774 0.29 -9.33 14.01
CA PRO A 774 0.29 -10.72 13.54
C PRO A 774 1.71 -11.27 13.41
N VAL A 775 1.91 -12.53 13.82
CA VAL A 775 3.23 -13.20 13.92
C VAL A 775 4.12 -13.06 12.67
N GLY A 776 3.56 -13.24 11.48
CA GLY A 776 4.32 -13.15 10.22
C GLY A 776 4.82 -11.73 9.90
N LEU A 777 4.16 -10.70 10.45
CA LEU A 777 4.56 -9.30 10.33
C LEU A 777 5.55 -8.91 11.44
N ALA A 778 5.37 -9.45 12.65
CA ALA A 778 6.27 -9.24 13.78
C ALA A 778 7.73 -9.65 13.47
N TRP A 779 7.96 -10.67 12.64
CA TRP A 779 9.31 -10.99 12.16
C TRP A 779 9.95 -9.84 11.39
N TYR A 780 9.25 -9.22 10.43
CA TYR A 780 9.78 -8.06 9.70
C TYR A 780 10.04 -6.85 10.61
N VAL A 781 9.22 -6.65 11.64
CA VAL A 781 9.42 -5.60 12.65
C VAL A 781 10.68 -5.88 13.48
N SER A 782 10.94 -7.14 13.87
CA SER A 782 12.11 -7.53 14.68
C SER A 782 13.48 -7.36 13.99
N LEU A 783 13.48 -6.98 12.72
CA LEU A 783 14.67 -6.73 11.89
C LEU A 783 15.00 -5.24 11.75
N LEU A 784 14.27 -4.36 12.45
CA LEU A 784 14.41 -2.90 12.48
C LEU A 784 15.00 -2.41 13.82
N ASN A 785 15.55 -1.19 13.83
CA ASN A 785 15.94 -0.51 15.06
C ASN A 785 14.72 -0.10 15.91
N ALA A 786 14.93 0.21 17.20
CA ALA A 786 13.83 0.48 18.15
C ALA A 786 12.89 1.62 17.71
N ASP A 787 13.45 2.70 17.13
CA ASP A 787 12.68 3.85 16.67
C ASP A 787 11.79 3.49 15.46
N ASN A 788 12.33 2.75 14.49
CA ASN A 788 11.56 2.27 13.35
C ASN A 788 10.56 1.18 13.72
N GLN A 789 10.82 0.36 14.76
CA GLN A 789 9.81 -0.50 15.35
C GLN A 789 8.65 0.31 15.94
N MET A 790 8.92 1.37 16.71
CA MET A 790 7.87 2.25 17.25
C MET A 790 7.13 3.01 16.15
N ARG A 791 7.86 3.56 15.16
CA ARG A 791 7.31 4.20 13.94
C ARG A 791 6.41 3.23 13.18
N PHE A 792 6.77 1.95 13.10
CA PHE A 792 5.94 0.90 12.51
C PHE A 792 4.66 0.67 13.33
N LEU A 793 4.78 0.44 14.64
CA LEU A 793 3.63 0.19 15.54
C LEU A 793 2.61 1.32 15.49
N VAL A 794 3.06 2.59 15.53
CA VAL A 794 2.18 3.76 15.48
C VAL A 794 1.36 3.78 14.18
N ARG A 795 1.96 3.44 13.04
CA ARG A 795 1.26 3.38 11.74
C ARG A 795 0.33 2.16 11.65
N HIS A 796 0.73 1.03 12.23
CA HIS A 796 -0.08 -0.17 12.31
C HIS A 796 -1.33 0.05 13.18
N ALA A 797 -1.18 0.64 14.36
CA ALA A 797 -2.28 0.97 15.28
C ALA A 797 -3.26 2.01 14.71
N ARG A 798 -2.78 2.91 13.84
CA ARG A 798 -3.60 3.87 13.08
C ARG A 798 -4.30 3.28 11.85
N GLY A 799 -4.01 2.03 11.49
CA GLY A 799 -4.56 1.41 10.28
C GLY A 799 -4.05 2.03 8.97
N GLU A 800 -2.84 2.62 8.95
CA GLU A 800 -2.30 3.27 7.74
C GLU A 800 -1.99 2.27 6.60
N PHE A 801 -1.86 0.97 6.90
CA PHE A 801 -1.55 -0.09 5.94
C PHE A 801 -2.80 -0.73 5.34
N LYS A 802 -2.89 -0.80 4.01
CA LYS A 802 -4.05 -1.33 3.28
C LYS A 802 -4.09 -2.85 3.18
N SER A 803 -2.98 -3.53 3.49
CA SER A 803 -2.88 -5.00 3.54
C SER A 803 -1.61 -5.42 4.31
N THR A 804 -1.49 -6.69 4.68
CA THR A 804 -0.26 -7.19 5.33
C THR A 804 0.98 -6.95 4.46
N ARG A 805 0.87 -7.11 3.14
CA ARG A 805 1.96 -6.84 2.18
C ARG A 805 2.40 -5.39 2.12
N ASP A 806 1.48 -4.47 2.39
CA ASP A 806 1.75 -3.03 2.44
C ASP A 806 2.63 -2.72 3.67
N ALA A 807 2.30 -3.35 4.80
CA ALA A 807 3.11 -3.31 6.02
C ALA A 807 4.46 -4.06 5.87
N GLU A 808 4.49 -5.25 5.26
CA GLU A 808 5.71 -5.99 4.92
C GLU A 808 6.66 -5.15 4.05
N ALA A 809 6.13 -4.46 3.04
CA ALA A 809 6.90 -3.58 2.16
C ALA A 809 7.41 -2.33 2.88
N PHE A 810 6.61 -1.73 3.78
CA PHE A 810 7.07 -0.61 4.60
C PHE A 810 8.19 -1.01 5.57
N ALA A 811 8.11 -2.18 6.21
CA ALA A 811 9.18 -2.68 7.07
C ALA A 811 10.46 -2.97 6.27
N GLN A 812 10.35 -3.54 5.07
CA GLN A 812 11.51 -3.74 4.19
C GLN A 812 12.13 -2.41 3.75
N ALA A 813 11.32 -1.41 3.40
CA ALA A 813 11.80 -0.07 3.03
C ALA A 813 12.49 0.66 4.19
N ALA A 814 11.99 0.53 5.42
CA ALA A 814 12.63 1.08 6.62
C ALA A 814 13.99 0.40 6.91
N ARG A 815 14.10 -0.91 6.66
CA ARG A 815 15.37 -1.64 6.81
C ARG A 815 16.40 -1.27 5.73
N ASP A 816 15.95 -1.02 4.50
CA ASP A 816 16.80 -0.47 3.42
C ASP A 816 17.22 0.98 3.72
N GLU A 817 16.40 1.76 4.43
CA GLU A 817 16.73 3.10 4.94
C GLU A 817 17.81 3.02 6.03
N GLU A 818 17.63 2.18 7.05
CA GLU A 818 18.62 1.92 8.12
C GLU A 818 19.97 1.45 7.56
N ARG A 819 19.97 0.46 6.65
CA ARG A 819 21.20 -0.08 6.07
C ARG A 819 21.99 1.01 5.32
N ARG A 820 21.31 1.86 4.55
CA ARG A 820 21.97 2.99 3.86
C ARG A 820 22.54 4.01 4.83
N MET A 821 21.90 4.23 5.98
CA MET A 821 22.43 5.10 7.03
C MET A 821 23.68 4.47 7.70
N GLN A 822 23.69 3.16 7.93
CA GLN A 822 24.87 2.45 8.43
C GLN A 822 26.03 2.50 7.43
N GLU A 823 25.79 2.23 6.15
CA GLU A 823 26.81 2.31 5.08
C GLU A 823 27.38 3.74 4.91
N GLN A 824 26.56 4.78 5.16
CA GLN A 824 27.01 6.17 5.20
C GLN A 824 27.76 6.53 6.50
N GLY A 825 27.36 5.97 7.64
CA GLY A 825 28.04 6.15 8.93
C GLY A 825 29.43 5.51 8.95
N SER A 826 29.58 4.30 8.39
CA SER A 826 30.89 3.63 8.25
C SER A 826 31.88 4.37 7.35
N PHE A 827 31.40 5.29 6.51
CA PHE A 827 32.25 6.16 5.69
C PHE A 827 32.72 7.42 6.43
N PHE A 828 32.15 7.73 7.61
CA PHE A 828 32.49 8.91 8.41
C PHE A 828 33.27 8.58 9.69
N VAL A 829 33.56 7.29 9.95
CA VAL A 829 34.59 6.91 10.93
C VAL A 829 35.94 7.24 10.31
N LEU A 830 36.48 8.39 10.69
CA LEU A 830 37.81 8.84 10.26
C LEU A 830 38.90 7.93 10.82
N ALA A 831 40.04 7.91 10.13
CA ALA A 831 41.26 7.29 10.62
C ALA A 831 41.89 8.16 11.73
N GLU A 832 41.40 7.99 12.94
CA GLU A 832 42.23 8.15 14.14
C GLU A 832 43.07 6.87 14.30
N ASP A 833 44.25 6.98 14.94
CA ASP A 833 45.26 5.91 15.05
C ASP A 833 45.89 5.38 13.73
N THR A 834 46.37 6.29 12.88
CA THR A 834 47.66 6.07 12.19
C THR A 834 48.70 7.11 12.64
N PRO A 835 49.85 6.69 13.21
CA PRO A 835 50.86 7.64 13.66
C PRO A 835 51.50 8.38 12.49
N ALA A 836 51.90 9.64 12.73
CA ALA A 836 52.48 10.49 11.71
C ALA A 836 53.77 9.89 11.12
N ALA A 837 53.83 9.80 9.79
CA ALA A 837 55.02 9.45 9.04
C ALA A 837 55.47 10.68 8.23
N ASP A 838 56.67 11.19 8.50
CA ASP A 838 57.22 12.35 7.81
C ASP A 838 57.42 12.09 6.31
N GLY A 839 56.82 12.94 5.48
CA GLY A 839 56.96 12.85 4.03
C GLY A 839 56.31 14.02 3.33
N LYS A 840 57.10 14.85 2.64
CA LYS A 840 56.61 15.99 1.84
C LYS A 840 55.68 15.51 0.72
N ALA A 841 54.37 15.53 0.98
CA ALA A 841 53.36 15.13 0.01
C ALA A 841 53.39 16.09 -1.19
N LYS A 842 53.56 15.53 -2.41
CA LYS A 842 53.57 16.29 -3.65
C LYS A 842 52.20 16.94 -3.88
N GLN A 843 52.15 18.26 -3.76
CA GLN A 843 51.22 19.05 -4.57
C GLN A 843 51.68 18.99 -6.05
N ASP A 844 50.86 19.50 -6.96
CA ASP A 844 51.19 19.66 -8.38
C ASP A 844 51.39 18.38 -9.23
N VAL A 845 50.43 17.46 -9.17
CA VAL A 845 50.05 16.66 -10.36
C VAL A 845 48.53 16.67 -10.53
N LEU A 846 48.06 17.10 -11.70
CA LEU A 846 46.68 16.90 -12.15
C LEU A 846 46.61 15.55 -12.89
N PRO A 847 45.71 14.62 -12.54
CA PRO A 847 45.69 13.30 -13.18
C PRO A 847 45.10 13.34 -14.59
N GLY A 848 45.97 13.22 -15.60
CA GLY A 848 45.59 12.86 -16.99
C GLY A 848 45.22 14.03 -17.91
N SER A 849 46.09 14.28 -18.90
CA SER A 849 45.78 14.80 -20.24
C SER A 849 44.62 15.81 -20.38
N LEU A 850 44.86 17.06 -19.96
CA LEU A 850 44.14 18.24 -20.46
C LEU A 850 45.14 19.37 -20.69
N ASP A 851 45.34 19.75 -21.96
CA ASP A 851 46.24 20.84 -22.36
C ASP A 851 45.57 22.22 -22.23
N MET A 852 45.28 22.58 -20.97
CA MET A 852 44.84 23.92 -20.59
C MET A 852 46.04 24.90 -20.57
N PRO A 853 45.85 26.20 -20.90
CA PRO A 853 46.91 27.21 -20.76
C PRO A 853 47.32 27.40 -19.29
N VAL A 854 48.57 27.83 -19.06
CA VAL A 854 49.19 27.87 -17.72
C VAL A 854 48.39 28.75 -16.75
N GLU A 855 47.98 29.94 -17.17
CA GLU A 855 47.17 30.87 -16.35
C GLU A 855 45.87 30.24 -15.83
N GLU A 856 45.24 29.37 -16.63
CA GLU A 856 43.98 28.74 -16.23
C GLU A 856 44.23 27.62 -15.21
N ARG A 857 45.35 26.90 -15.33
CA ARG A 857 45.79 25.92 -14.30
C ARG A 857 46.04 26.62 -12.96
N GLU A 858 46.71 27.78 -12.97
CA GLU A 858 46.96 28.58 -11.76
C GLU A 858 45.66 29.08 -11.11
N ARG A 859 44.73 29.63 -11.91
CA ARG A 859 43.39 30.03 -11.43
C ARG A 859 42.63 28.85 -10.81
N ILE A 860 42.69 27.67 -11.43
CA ILE A 860 42.07 26.43 -10.92
C ILE A 860 42.72 25.99 -9.59
N VAL A 861 44.05 26.09 -9.43
CA VAL A 861 44.74 25.79 -8.16
C VAL A 861 44.33 26.76 -7.06
N VAL A 862 44.23 28.06 -7.36
CA VAL A 862 43.79 29.08 -6.39
C VAL A 862 42.33 28.88 -5.96
N GLU A 863 41.41 28.60 -6.89
CA GLU A 863 40.02 28.30 -6.53
C GLU A 863 39.87 26.95 -5.82
N ARG A 864 40.65 25.93 -6.20
CA ARG A 864 40.72 24.65 -5.46
C ARG A 864 41.12 24.88 -4.02
N ALA A 865 42.14 25.70 -3.75
CA ALA A 865 42.55 26.03 -2.39
C ALA A 865 41.45 26.79 -1.61
N LYS A 866 40.71 27.70 -2.26
CA LYS A 866 39.55 28.39 -1.64
C LYS A 866 38.40 27.43 -1.34
N VAL A 867 38.15 26.44 -2.19
CA VAL A 867 37.10 25.42 -1.99
C VAL A 867 37.48 24.45 -0.88
N VAL A 868 38.74 23.98 -0.85
CA VAL A 868 39.25 23.11 0.22
C VAL A 868 39.11 23.79 1.59
N ARG A 869 39.56 25.05 1.74
CA ARG A 869 39.38 25.82 2.99
C ARG A 869 37.92 26.07 3.39
N LYS A 870 36.98 26.07 2.43
CA LYS A 870 35.54 26.14 2.72
C LYS A 870 34.99 24.79 3.22
N ILE A 871 35.55 23.67 2.77
CA ILE A 871 35.18 22.33 3.23
C ILE A 871 35.80 22.04 4.60
N GLU A 872 37.06 22.42 4.84
CA GLU A 872 37.73 22.31 6.14
C GLU A 872 36.92 23.03 7.24
N ARG A 873 36.42 24.25 6.96
CA ARG A 873 35.54 25.02 7.85
C ARG A 873 34.14 24.43 8.10
N LEU A 874 33.73 23.38 7.36
CA LEU A 874 32.55 22.60 7.71
C LEU A 874 32.84 21.57 8.81
N GLY A 875 34.13 21.25 9.05
CA GLY A 875 34.57 20.49 10.23
C GLY A 875 34.27 21.24 11.53
N ASP A 876 34.58 22.54 11.57
CA ASP A 876 34.24 23.43 12.71
C ASP A 876 32.74 23.39 13.04
N ALA A 877 31.88 23.43 12.01
CA ALA A 877 30.43 23.31 12.16
C ALA A 877 29.99 21.91 12.61
N GLY A 878 30.74 20.86 12.24
CA GLY A 878 30.55 19.50 12.72
C GLY A 878 30.82 19.35 14.22
N ALA A 879 31.90 19.94 14.72
CA ALA A 879 32.23 19.96 16.15
C ALA A 879 31.14 20.66 16.97
N ILE A 880 30.71 21.86 16.54
CA ILE A 880 29.63 22.62 17.20
C ILE A 880 28.31 21.81 17.25
N LEU A 881 28.01 21.02 16.19
CA LEU A 881 26.82 20.15 16.17
C LEU A 881 26.97 18.92 17.07
N ALA A 882 28.20 18.42 17.30
CA ALA A 882 28.47 17.36 18.26
C ALA A 882 28.31 17.86 19.71
N ASP A 883 28.83 19.03 20.05
CA ASP A 883 28.65 19.66 21.37
C ASP A 883 27.17 19.89 21.70
N LEU A 884 26.39 20.38 20.72
CA LEU A 884 24.94 20.55 20.82
C LEU A 884 24.19 19.22 21.00
N ALA A 885 24.74 18.11 20.50
CA ALA A 885 24.16 16.77 20.64
C ALA A 885 24.57 16.05 21.94
N ALA A 886 25.68 16.47 22.57
CA ALA A 886 26.15 15.94 23.85
C ALA A 886 25.41 16.54 25.06
N MET A 887 24.83 17.75 24.92
CA MET A 887 24.04 18.39 25.98
C MET A 887 22.71 17.68 26.25
N LYS A 888 22.27 17.69 27.52
CA LYS A 888 21.01 17.06 27.93
C LYS A 888 19.80 17.81 27.37
N PRO A 889 18.72 17.14 26.93
CA PRO A 889 17.55 17.81 26.36
C PRO A 889 16.87 18.81 27.30
N GLU A 890 16.87 18.55 28.61
CA GLU A 890 16.31 19.40 29.65
C GLU A 890 17.09 20.71 29.81
N GLU A 891 18.41 20.60 29.83
CA GLU A 891 19.37 21.70 29.93
C GLU A 891 19.35 22.56 28.67
N LEU A 892 19.36 21.93 27.49
CA LEU A 892 19.22 22.61 26.21
C LEU A 892 17.87 23.32 26.08
N ALA A 893 16.78 22.73 26.57
CA ALA A 893 15.46 23.38 26.58
C ALA A 893 15.44 24.62 27.49
N LEU A 894 16.07 24.56 28.66
CA LEU A 894 16.15 25.66 29.63
C LEU A 894 17.03 26.80 29.10
N LEU A 895 18.19 26.50 28.53
CA LEU A 895 19.09 27.48 27.90
C LEU A 895 18.45 28.19 26.70
N LEU A 896 17.67 27.47 25.88
CA LEU A 896 17.05 28.04 24.67
C LEU A 896 15.69 28.70 24.93
N ALA A 897 15.09 28.54 26.11
CA ALA A 897 13.74 29.04 26.43
C ALA A 897 13.59 30.56 26.28
N GLY A 898 14.64 31.34 26.57
CA GLY A 898 14.65 32.81 26.41
C GLY A 898 15.08 33.32 25.04
N THR A 899 15.47 32.46 24.10
CA THR A 899 16.12 32.89 22.84
C THR A 899 15.10 33.22 21.73
N PRO A 900 15.42 34.13 20.79
CA PRO A 900 14.51 34.50 19.70
C PRO A 900 14.05 33.30 18.85
N GLY A 901 12.77 32.97 18.94
CA GLY A 901 12.12 31.83 18.28
C GLY A 901 12.26 30.48 19.01
N GLY A 902 12.96 30.44 20.14
CA GLY A 902 13.11 29.28 21.03
C GLY A 902 13.68 28.02 20.38
N VAL A 903 13.58 26.90 21.11
CA VAL A 903 14.01 25.56 20.66
C VAL A 903 13.52 25.23 19.24
N GLY A 904 12.27 25.60 18.92
CA GLY A 904 11.67 25.38 17.59
C GLY A 904 12.43 26.05 16.45
N ALA A 905 12.77 27.34 16.58
CA ALA A 905 13.50 28.07 15.52
C ALA A 905 14.99 27.66 15.41
N HIS A 906 15.59 27.15 16.48
CA HIS A 906 16.92 26.53 16.41
C HIS A 906 16.87 25.15 15.74
N ARG A 907 15.87 24.31 16.07
CA ARG A 907 15.64 23.04 15.38
C ARG A 907 15.45 23.23 13.88
N MET A 908 14.60 24.19 13.46
CA MET A 908 14.40 24.51 12.04
C MET A 908 15.69 24.97 11.33
N ARG A 909 16.63 25.62 12.04
CA ARG A 909 17.95 26.00 11.52
C ARG A 909 18.87 24.79 11.34
N VAL A 910 18.90 23.88 12.32
CA VAL A 910 19.67 22.61 12.21
C VAL A 910 19.10 21.70 11.12
N GLU A 911 17.76 21.62 11.01
CA GLU A 911 17.06 20.91 9.92
C GLU A 911 17.40 21.52 8.55
N HIS A 912 17.47 22.85 8.43
CA HIS A 912 17.91 23.50 7.20
C HIS A 912 19.39 23.24 6.86
N LEU A 913 20.28 23.28 7.85
CA LEU A 913 21.70 22.95 7.66
C LEU A 913 21.89 21.51 7.20
N ARG A 914 21.16 20.54 7.79
CA ARG A 914 21.11 19.14 7.33
C ARG A 914 20.68 19.05 5.87
N ASP A 915 19.61 19.74 5.48
CA ASP A 915 19.05 19.65 4.13
C ASP A 915 19.98 20.28 3.07
N VAL A 916 20.69 21.37 3.43
CA VAL A 916 21.76 21.96 2.63
C VAL A 916 22.98 21.04 2.53
N ALA A 917 23.39 20.40 3.64
CA ALA A 917 24.48 19.43 3.66
C ALA A 917 24.16 18.18 2.80
N LEU A 918 22.92 17.69 2.82
CA LEU A 918 22.46 16.61 1.95
C LEU A 918 22.49 17.00 0.46
N ALA A 919 22.16 18.26 0.13
CA ALA A 919 22.29 18.79 -1.23
C ALA A 919 23.76 18.89 -1.66
N ALA A 920 24.66 19.37 -0.80
CA ALA A 920 26.10 19.42 -1.05
C ALA A 920 26.71 18.01 -1.19
N ALA A 921 26.32 17.05 -0.34
CA ALA A 921 26.73 15.65 -0.46
C ALA A 921 26.20 14.99 -1.74
N LYS A 922 25.07 15.47 -2.31
CA LYS A 922 24.60 15.02 -3.63
C LYS A 922 25.45 15.60 -4.76
N THR A 923 25.75 16.90 -4.75
CA THR A 923 26.59 17.52 -5.80
C THR A 923 28.03 17.00 -5.75
N LEU A 924 28.60 16.77 -4.55
CA LEU A 924 29.91 16.14 -4.39
C LEU A 924 29.93 14.70 -4.91
N ARG A 925 28.90 13.89 -4.68
CA ARG A 925 28.81 12.53 -5.29
C ARG A 925 28.69 12.58 -6.81
N SER A 926 27.96 13.54 -7.38
CA SER A 926 27.94 13.77 -8.84
C SER A 926 29.30 14.21 -9.36
N ALA A 927 30.00 15.11 -8.67
CA ALA A 927 31.35 15.54 -9.01
C ALA A 927 32.38 14.39 -8.90
N GLN A 928 32.26 13.53 -7.89
CA GLN A 928 33.07 12.32 -7.72
C GLN A 928 32.85 11.34 -8.88
N ALA A 929 31.60 11.13 -9.31
CA ALA A 929 31.30 10.29 -10.46
C ALA A 929 31.92 10.85 -11.77
N ILE A 930 31.81 12.16 -11.99
CA ILE A 930 32.44 12.86 -13.12
C ILE A 930 33.97 12.75 -13.05
N ALA A 931 34.56 12.91 -11.87
CA ALA A 931 36.00 12.78 -11.65
C ALA A 931 36.49 11.34 -11.88
N SER A 932 35.74 10.31 -11.45
CA SER A 932 36.09 8.91 -11.73
C SER A 932 36.00 8.56 -13.21
N VAL A 933 35.00 9.09 -13.94
CA VAL A 933 34.89 8.89 -15.40
C VAL A 933 36.04 9.57 -16.14
N ARG A 934 36.42 10.80 -15.75
CA ARG A 934 37.58 11.50 -16.31
C ARG A 934 38.90 10.78 -15.99
N GLY A 935 39.06 10.28 -14.76
CA GLY A 935 40.24 9.52 -14.34
C GLY A 935 40.34 8.12 -14.97
N SER A 936 39.24 7.54 -15.46
CA SER A 936 39.24 6.21 -16.09
C SER A 936 39.62 6.19 -17.58
N GLY A 937 40.10 7.31 -18.14
CA GLY A 937 40.66 7.36 -19.50
C GLY A 937 39.66 7.17 -20.64
N ILE A 938 38.35 7.25 -20.37
CA ILE A 938 37.30 7.14 -21.41
C ILE A 938 37.27 8.48 -22.17
N GLN A 939 37.83 8.49 -23.39
CA GLN A 939 37.66 9.62 -24.31
C GLN A 939 36.20 9.73 -24.73
N ILE A 940 35.52 10.76 -24.23
CA ILE A 940 34.21 11.19 -24.72
C ILE A 940 34.47 12.17 -25.86
N ASN A 941 33.87 11.95 -27.03
CA ASN A 941 34.04 12.82 -28.20
C ASN A 941 33.62 14.28 -27.86
N PRO A 942 34.51 15.29 -27.95
CA PRO A 942 34.24 16.65 -27.47
C PRO A 942 33.07 17.36 -28.17
N GLU A 943 32.67 16.94 -29.37
CA GLU A 943 31.53 17.49 -30.12
C GLU A 943 30.20 17.38 -29.34
N ALA A 944 30.07 16.37 -28.46
CA ALA A 944 28.87 16.11 -27.66
C ALA A 944 28.57 17.16 -26.55
N LEU A 945 29.35 18.24 -26.46
CA LEU A 945 29.13 19.37 -25.54
C LEU A 945 28.89 20.72 -26.23
N ALA A 946 28.95 20.77 -27.57
CA ALA A 946 28.92 22.01 -28.35
C ALA A 946 27.59 22.30 -29.05
N GLU A 947 26.44 22.05 -28.40
CA GLU A 947 25.15 22.61 -28.87
C GLU A 947 24.10 22.75 -27.74
N GLY A 948 24.44 23.56 -26.72
CA GLY A 948 23.44 24.26 -25.91
C GLY A 948 22.95 25.51 -26.67
N PRO A 949 21.67 25.94 -26.54
CA PRO A 949 21.12 26.97 -27.40
C PRO A 949 21.75 28.34 -27.17
N THR A 950 22.65 28.74 -28.08
CA THR A 950 23.19 30.10 -28.16
C THR A 950 22.04 31.08 -28.39
N SER A 951 21.87 32.04 -27.49
CA SER A 951 20.88 33.11 -27.63
C SER A 951 21.29 34.07 -28.75
N ALA A 952 20.77 33.85 -29.96
CA ALA A 952 20.86 34.82 -31.04
C ALA A 952 20.18 36.15 -30.64
N PRO A 953 20.72 37.31 -31.05
CA PRO A 953 20.23 38.62 -30.64
C PRO A 953 18.89 38.98 -31.30
N ALA A 954 18.20 39.97 -30.74
CA ALA A 954 17.04 40.57 -31.38
C ALA A 954 17.47 41.35 -32.64
N THR A 955 16.97 40.96 -33.80
CA THR A 955 17.00 41.75 -35.04
C THR A 955 15.65 42.43 -35.24
N GLU A 956 15.67 43.67 -35.69
CA GLU A 956 14.49 44.52 -35.81
C GLU A 956 13.57 44.06 -36.94
N ALA A 957 12.25 44.06 -36.70
CA ALA A 957 11.25 43.79 -37.71
C ALA A 957 10.74 45.13 -38.28
N THR A 958 11.42 45.62 -39.32
CA THR A 958 10.90 46.68 -40.20
C THR A 958 9.68 46.20 -40.99
N ALA A 959 8.93 47.14 -41.56
CA ALA A 959 7.65 46.90 -42.22
C ALA A 959 7.76 46.42 -43.67
N GLU A 960 6.59 46.27 -44.32
CA GLU A 960 6.39 46.08 -45.77
C GLU A 960 6.76 44.67 -46.33
N ALA A 961 6.12 44.16 -47.39
CA ALA A 961 4.77 44.40 -47.93
C ALA A 961 4.35 43.28 -48.92
N GLN A 962 3.05 43.16 -49.16
CA GLN A 962 2.39 42.77 -50.44
C GLN A 962 2.63 41.41 -51.14
N VAL A 963 1.50 40.79 -51.51
CA VAL A 963 1.21 40.08 -52.78
C VAL A 963 2.01 38.80 -53.11
N ALA A 964 1.35 37.66 -52.88
CA ALA A 964 0.88 36.76 -53.94
C ALA A 964 -0.33 35.94 -53.45
#